data_AF-A0AAU0W7Y6-F1
#
_entry.id   AF-A0AAU0W7Y6-F1
#
_cell.length_a   1.000
_cell.length_b   1.000
_cell.length_c   1.000
_cell.angle_alpha   90.00
_cell.angle_beta   90.00
_cell.angle_gamma   90.00
#
_symmetry.space_group_name_H-M   'P 1'
#
loop_
_entity.id
_entity.type
_entity.pdbx_description
1 polymer ?
#
loop_
_entity_poly.entity_id
_entity_poly.type
_entity_poly.pdbx_seq_one_letter_code
_entity_poly.pdbx_strand_id
1 'polypeptide(L)'
;MATARREPLVATVTRALETAAKRRWGKRIPKNIAAALAACEDPTTTGPKTKQVMAAIKALTDNQQPLLLIIDEFGKTLEHLAGHNEFSGAEHDLFLLQELAEHSAGPNGLPVFLVTLQHLSFMDYASRSSELKIREWAKIQGRFEDVTFVPHHGDSLQLLRRRLDHSAVDAAGQDLIRASAQASALAWKNHGLNVLTELSSDDFAGLYPLHPLTAIAAPILAAQIGQHDRSLSGFLNSGEPNTVRDSLAAHSQPDAEHASTVQLPQLYDYFLNSGRTSLLAASNAGRWIEVDARIKEANGLPDADQALLKTIGVLNLIDADGALSATSEMIHLALHDPTDLTDAGAFAGLEEQLADLVRRGFLVHREFSGEYRVWQGTDFDIDARLKEIISHLDDASIVQRLGAHLPSAVVAGRHSQVTGMMRVFLTAVSGPETREIQAPDELKDPADGLLVFHLGARDQLPTVNSTLPVILGTTTHPDVVLNSATHLIALKELLEDKELDHVARREVTDRAVQAEAELREVIQTAFYPPTQDATWDLWNAGLAPEASPDSSSLPARSLSGLVSLACENVFPHTPHIRNEMLGRHSLTSNAARARSDVLDAMLTRSGEQYLGFDATAGRYGPERAIYSGALAYLGLHRANSTIQAENSTSSLLPYGFSAPGEGHEHAQPVWEALQKALDAATRRTSLDQIIRVLMSPPYGVKAGVWPLLVVTALVIRRHDVALFEEGSYLPRLTPDVVDRILAAPARFDVKYTPVGQGQRASVIKKLLVSLKVEPPRSQALRNPDLLSVARALLERVMVLNSYARKTKRISPDALAVRNALADSQDPDDLLFRALPKALGLAPIEAGTRANAAAATEYADRLTAAADEITGIEGTLREEVVAVLAEEFRLPTTLPELRSTLAARLSGFATVSLNPELRGFVDFVLSESLADEDWLDPIVVRLTNKALGDWDDRDAGIFPRLAREMSASLDRVAHLYQDSSEPREQEVNLETRLLTLTDKTGAERRTLIYVPEQSRGQADQLAADVLQQAEQALGPDGARILLAALAQRVADGPAVTATDTKEGA
;
A
#
# COMPACT_ATOMS: atom_id res chain seq x y z
N MET A 1 21.66 -41.70 15.40
CA MET A 1 22.58 -41.27 14.33
C MET A 1 22.49 -42.25 13.17
N ALA A 2 22.31 -41.74 11.96
CA ALA A 2 22.42 -42.52 10.73
C ALA A 2 23.16 -41.69 9.67
N THR A 3 24.03 -42.32 8.89
CA THR A 3 24.65 -41.72 7.71
C THR A 3 23.68 -41.87 6.54
N ALA A 4 23.30 -40.74 5.96
CA ALA A 4 22.42 -40.68 4.80
C ALA A 4 23.14 -41.22 3.55
N ARG A 5 22.36 -41.77 2.64
CA ARG A 5 22.80 -42.23 1.31
C ARG A 5 22.03 -41.43 0.26
N ARG A 6 22.34 -41.62 -1.01
CA ARG A 6 21.49 -41.12 -2.11
C ARG A 6 20.19 -41.92 -2.18
N GLU A 7 19.36 -41.77 -1.15
CA GLU A 7 18.13 -42.49 -0.90
C GLU A 7 17.07 -41.54 -0.31
N PRO A 8 15.78 -41.92 -0.35
CA PRO A 8 14.71 -41.15 0.26
C PRO A 8 14.94 -40.89 1.76
N LEU A 9 14.51 -39.72 2.24
CA LEU A 9 14.66 -39.35 3.65
C LEU A 9 13.96 -40.35 4.57
N VAL A 10 12.77 -40.81 4.19
CA VAL A 10 12.02 -41.86 4.89
C VAL A 10 12.91 -43.07 5.20
N ALA A 11 13.75 -43.52 4.25
CA ALA A 11 14.59 -44.69 4.43
C ALA A 11 15.71 -44.43 5.45
N THR A 12 16.34 -43.25 5.38
CA THR A 12 17.39 -42.85 6.34
C THR A 12 16.83 -42.72 7.75
N VAL A 13 15.67 -42.07 7.91
CA VAL A 13 15.01 -41.92 9.22
C VAL A 13 14.58 -43.28 9.77
N THR A 14 13.96 -44.14 8.97
CA THR A 14 13.54 -45.49 9.40
C THR A 14 14.72 -46.30 9.96
N ARG A 15 15.86 -46.33 9.25
CA ARG A 15 17.10 -46.96 9.75
C ARG A 15 17.58 -46.35 11.06
N ALA A 16 17.49 -45.03 11.21
CA ALA A 16 17.89 -44.33 12.42
C ALA A 16 17.01 -44.74 13.62
N LEU A 17 15.69 -44.82 13.42
CA LEU A 17 14.72 -45.21 14.45
C LEU A 17 14.90 -46.67 14.88
N GLU A 18 15.14 -47.58 13.95
CA GLU A 18 15.49 -48.96 14.28
C GLU A 18 16.80 -49.09 15.06
N THR A 19 17.82 -48.34 14.64
CA THR A 19 19.12 -48.34 15.31
C THR A 19 18.97 -47.82 16.73
N ALA A 20 18.19 -46.76 16.93
CA ALA A 20 17.84 -46.23 18.24
C ALA A 20 17.10 -47.27 19.10
N ALA A 21 16.08 -47.94 18.55
CA ALA A 21 15.33 -48.96 19.28
C ALA A 21 16.19 -50.17 19.67
N LYS A 22 17.05 -50.66 18.76
CA LYS A 22 17.99 -51.75 19.02
C LYS A 22 19.02 -51.37 20.08
N ARG A 23 19.55 -50.13 20.06
CA ARG A 23 20.48 -49.63 21.09
C ARG A 23 19.83 -49.53 22.46
N ARG A 24 18.56 -49.09 22.52
CA ARG A 24 17.85 -48.85 23.79
C ARG A 24 17.32 -50.13 24.45
N TRP A 25 16.81 -51.08 23.66
CA TRP A 25 16.09 -52.26 24.16
C TRP A 25 16.68 -53.60 23.71
N GLY A 26 17.72 -53.62 22.88
CA GLY A 26 18.35 -54.84 22.38
C GLY A 26 17.36 -55.74 21.65
N LYS A 27 17.22 -57.00 22.08
CA LYS A 27 16.28 -57.98 21.51
C LYS A 27 14.84 -57.87 22.04
N ARG A 28 14.56 -57.00 23.02
CA ARG A 28 13.25 -56.89 23.70
C ARG A 28 12.60 -55.52 23.49
N ILE A 29 12.37 -55.18 22.23
CA ILE A 29 11.68 -53.93 21.86
C ILE A 29 10.19 -54.01 22.28
N PRO A 30 9.62 -52.99 22.92
CA PRO A 30 8.20 -52.95 23.28
C PRO A 30 7.27 -53.21 22.08
N LYS A 31 6.16 -53.93 22.29
CA LYS A 31 5.28 -54.39 21.20
C LYS A 31 4.70 -53.26 20.35
N ASN A 32 4.33 -52.14 20.98
CA ASN A 32 3.83 -50.94 20.29
C ASN A 32 4.89 -50.32 19.38
N ILE A 33 6.13 -50.20 19.87
CA ILE A 33 7.27 -49.65 19.11
C ILE A 33 7.69 -50.61 18.00
N ALA A 34 7.78 -51.91 18.28
CA ALA A 34 8.11 -52.93 17.29
C ALA A 34 7.07 -52.98 16.15
N ALA A 35 5.78 -52.83 16.47
CA ALA A 35 4.72 -52.75 15.47
C ALA A 35 4.82 -51.46 14.63
N ALA A 36 5.10 -50.31 15.25
CA ALA A 36 5.26 -49.04 14.54
C ALA A 36 6.49 -49.03 13.62
N LEU A 37 7.61 -49.64 14.05
CA LEU A 37 8.80 -49.80 13.23
C LEU A 37 8.58 -50.78 12.07
N ALA A 38 7.93 -51.92 12.31
CA ALA A 38 7.59 -52.89 11.26
C ALA A 38 6.67 -52.30 10.19
N ALA A 39 5.75 -51.40 10.57
CA ALA A 39 4.88 -50.69 9.64
C ALA A 39 5.63 -49.70 8.73
N CYS A 40 6.86 -49.29 9.09
CA CYS A 40 7.71 -48.47 8.22
C CYS A 40 8.40 -49.31 7.11
N GLU A 41 8.65 -50.59 7.38
CA GLU A 41 9.32 -51.54 6.48
C GLU A 41 8.37 -52.29 5.52
N ASP A 42 7.06 -52.28 5.78
CA ASP A 42 6.07 -53.06 5.01
C ASP A 42 6.07 -52.68 3.50
N PRO A 43 6.40 -53.62 2.59
CA PRO A 43 6.41 -53.38 1.14
C PRO A 43 5.02 -53.38 0.51
N THR A 44 3.98 -53.80 1.22
CA THR A 44 2.60 -53.88 0.71
C THR A 44 1.80 -52.58 0.87
N THR A 45 2.37 -51.58 1.57
CA THR A 45 1.69 -50.31 1.82
C THR A 45 1.84 -49.36 0.62
N THR A 46 0.80 -49.30 -0.23
CA THR A 46 0.68 -48.33 -1.33
C THR A 46 0.22 -46.97 -0.79
N GLY A 47 1.15 -46.12 -0.36
CA GLY A 47 0.88 -44.74 0.07
C GLY A 47 2.09 -43.99 0.68
N PRO A 48 1.95 -42.71 1.05
CA PRO A 48 3.00 -41.89 1.68
C PRO A 48 3.54 -42.55 2.96
N LYS A 49 4.81 -42.98 2.97
CA LYS A 49 5.45 -43.59 4.16
C LYS A 49 5.71 -42.60 5.31
N THR A 50 5.50 -41.30 5.07
CA THR A 50 5.64 -40.21 6.05
C THR A 50 4.79 -40.43 7.31
N LYS A 51 3.54 -40.89 7.16
CA LYS A 51 2.64 -41.10 8.30
C LYS A 51 3.12 -42.20 9.24
N GLN A 52 3.69 -43.27 8.69
CA GLN A 52 4.23 -44.40 9.45
C GLN A 52 5.48 -43.99 10.21
N VAL A 53 6.37 -43.22 9.58
CA VAL A 53 7.57 -42.66 10.25
C VAL A 53 7.17 -41.75 11.41
N MET A 54 6.21 -40.85 11.20
CA MET A 54 5.71 -39.97 12.27
C MET A 54 5.05 -40.77 13.41
N ALA A 55 4.30 -41.84 13.09
CA ALA A 55 3.73 -42.73 14.10
C ALA A 55 4.81 -43.48 14.90
N ALA A 56 5.90 -43.92 14.25
CA ALA A 56 7.03 -44.55 14.92
C ALA A 56 7.78 -43.57 15.83
N ILE A 57 7.97 -42.32 15.40
CA ILE A 57 8.56 -41.26 16.23
C ILE A 57 7.69 -40.95 17.44
N LYS A 58 6.37 -40.85 17.24
CA LYS A 58 5.42 -40.68 18.35
C LYS A 58 5.49 -41.84 19.34
N ALA A 59 5.49 -43.08 18.87
CA ALA A 59 5.62 -44.26 19.73
C ALA A 59 6.96 -44.31 20.48
N LEU A 60 8.05 -43.84 19.88
CA LEU A 60 9.37 -43.74 20.50
C LEU A 60 9.48 -42.62 21.53
N THR A 61 8.63 -41.59 21.40
CA THR A 61 8.58 -40.42 22.30
C THR A 61 7.44 -40.49 23.31
N ASP A 62 6.65 -41.57 23.29
CA ASP A 62 5.61 -41.84 24.29
C ASP A 62 6.18 -41.72 25.72
N ASN A 63 5.39 -41.13 26.62
CA ASN A 63 5.80 -40.78 27.99
C ASN A 63 6.99 -39.80 28.09
N GLN A 64 7.10 -38.85 27.16
CA GLN A 64 8.10 -37.76 27.20
C GLN A 64 9.55 -38.25 27.12
N GLN A 65 9.80 -39.36 26.42
CA GLN A 65 11.17 -39.82 26.18
C GLN A 65 11.81 -39.02 25.05
N PRO A 66 12.93 -38.31 25.28
CA PRO A 66 13.55 -37.49 24.25
C PRO A 66 14.23 -38.36 23.19
N LEU A 67 14.05 -37.97 21.92
CA LEU A 67 14.69 -38.59 20.76
C LEU A 67 15.66 -37.62 20.10
N LEU A 68 16.95 -37.96 20.09
CA LEU A 68 17.98 -37.23 19.34
C LEU A 68 18.24 -37.91 17.99
N LEU A 69 17.79 -37.28 16.91
CA LEU A 69 17.95 -37.73 15.54
C LEU A 69 19.08 -36.96 14.86
N ILE A 70 20.26 -37.58 14.78
CA ILE A 70 21.41 -37.06 14.03
C ILE A 70 21.46 -37.72 12.66
N ILE A 71 21.40 -36.92 11.59
CA ILE A 71 21.55 -37.37 10.21
C ILE A 71 22.86 -36.80 9.68
N ASP A 72 23.82 -37.69 9.49
CA ASP A 72 25.11 -37.37 8.90
C ASP A 72 25.03 -37.46 7.37
N GLU A 73 25.84 -36.69 6.65
CA GLU A 73 25.87 -36.63 5.18
C GLU A 73 24.50 -36.31 4.54
N PHE A 74 23.70 -35.48 5.21
CA PHE A 74 22.33 -35.13 4.82
C PHE A 74 22.22 -34.56 3.40
N GLY A 75 23.28 -33.89 2.92
CA GLY A 75 23.40 -33.44 1.54
C GLY A 75 23.17 -34.54 0.50
N LYS A 76 23.45 -35.82 0.78
CA LYS A 76 23.15 -36.94 -0.13
C LYS A 76 21.65 -37.20 -0.31
N THR A 77 20.86 -36.96 0.75
CA THR A 77 19.40 -37.00 0.66
C THR A 77 18.90 -35.81 -0.16
N LEU A 78 19.46 -34.61 0.06
CA LEU A 78 19.12 -33.43 -0.73
C LEU A 78 19.49 -33.60 -2.23
N GLU A 79 20.66 -34.16 -2.54
CA GLU A 79 21.04 -34.52 -3.91
C GLU A 79 20.08 -35.52 -4.55
N HIS A 80 19.63 -36.52 -3.79
CA HIS A 80 18.63 -37.47 -4.25
C HIS A 80 17.30 -36.77 -4.58
N LEU A 81 16.86 -35.84 -3.73
CA LEU A 81 15.65 -35.04 -3.92
C LEU A 81 15.75 -34.06 -5.11
N ALA A 82 16.93 -33.50 -5.34
CA ALA A 82 17.20 -32.59 -6.46
C ALA A 82 17.31 -33.33 -7.80
N GLY A 83 17.85 -34.56 -7.82
CA GLY A 83 18.14 -35.32 -9.03
C GLY A 83 16.99 -36.10 -9.67
N HIS A 84 15.86 -36.31 -8.96
CA HIS A 84 14.71 -37.06 -9.51
C HIS A 84 13.66 -36.11 -10.13
N ASN A 85 13.39 -36.30 -11.44
CA ASN A 85 12.44 -35.52 -12.23
C ASN A 85 10.97 -35.98 -12.09
N GLU A 86 10.68 -37.03 -11.33
CA GLU A 86 9.32 -37.52 -11.12
C GLU A 86 8.67 -36.83 -9.90
N PHE A 87 7.60 -36.07 -10.17
CA PHE A 87 6.85 -35.27 -9.19
C PHE A 87 6.29 -36.06 -7.99
N SER A 88 6.16 -37.39 -8.07
CA SER A 88 5.51 -38.19 -7.03
C SER A 88 6.40 -38.54 -5.85
N GLY A 89 7.74 -38.52 -5.95
CA GLY A 89 8.63 -38.93 -4.85
C GLY A 89 9.16 -37.77 -3.99
N ALA A 90 9.57 -36.67 -4.63
CA ALA A 90 10.24 -35.55 -3.97
C ALA A 90 9.32 -34.74 -3.05
N GLU A 91 8.03 -34.61 -3.37
CA GLU A 91 7.04 -33.93 -2.51
C GLU A 91 6.87 -34.64 -1.15
N HIS A 92 7.00 -35.97 -1.12
CA HIS A 92 6.71 -36.77 0.06
C HIS A 92 7.81 -36.69 1.14
N ASP A 93 9.06 -36.59 0.71
CA ASP A 93 10.22 -36.48 1.60
C ASP A 93 10.45 -35.05 2.12
N LEU A 94 10.21 -34.05 1.28
CA LEU A 94 10.19 -32.63 1.71
C LEU A 94 9.05 -32.39 2.71
N PHE A 95 7.89 -33.01 2.48
CA PHE A 95 6.78 -33.00 3.42
C PHE A 95 7.14 -33.68 4.76
N LEU A 96 7.95 -34.75 4.77
CA LEU A 96 8.44 -35.35 6.01
C LEU A 96 9.32 -34.39 6.82
N LEU A 97 10.22 -33.62 6.18
CA LEU A 97 11.03 -32.61 6.88
C LEU A 97 10.16 -31.54 7.51
N GLN A 98 9.16 -31.07 6.78
CA GLN A 98 8.19 -30.11 7.28
C GLN A 98 7.42 -30.68 8.49
N GLU A 99 6.88 -31.89 8.38
CA GLU A 99 6.15 -32.55 9.47
C GLU A 99 7.01 -32.75 10.71
N LEU A 100 8.27 -33.16 10.54
CA LEU A 100 9.24 -33.30 11.64
C LEU A 100 9.48 -31.97 12.35
N ALA A 101 9.71 -30.89 11.60
CA ALA A 101 9.94 -29.56 12.16
C ALA A 101 8.70 -29.02 12.87
N GLU A 102 7.50 -29.17 12.26
CA GLU A 102 6.25 -28.65 12.83
C GLU A 102 5.82 -29.43 14.08
N HIS A 103 5.96 -30.75 14.09
CA HIS A 103 5.56 -31.58 15.23
C HIS A 103 6.56 -31.58 16.39
N SER A 104 7.81 -31.17 16.15
CA SER A 104 8.81 -31.00 17.21
C SER A 104 8.85 -29.57 17.78
N ALA A 105 8.19 -28.60 17.13
CA ALA A 105 8.19 -27.21 17.55
C ALA A 105 7.12 -26.89 18.62
N GLY A 106 7.45 -25.92 19.48
CA GLY A 106 6.53 -25.35 20.48
C GLY A 106 6.46 -26.11 21.82
N PRO A 107 5.75 -25.55 22.82
CA PRO A 107 5.71 -26.10 24.18
C PRO A 107 4.99 -27.45 24.31
N ASN A 108 4.18 -27.83 23.32
CA ASN A 108 3.47 -29.11 23.25
C ASN A 108 4.02 -30.02 22.12
N GLY A 109 5.19 -29.70 21.56
CA GLY A 109 5.83 -30.50 20.53
C GLY A 109 6.30 -31.85 21.06
N LEU A 110 6.51 -32.81 20.15
CA LEU A 110 7.19 -34.06 20.49
C LEU A 110 8.62 -33.74 20.95
N PRO A 111 9.16 -34.43 21.97
CA PRO A 111 10.52 -34.20 22.47
C PRO A 111 11.58 -34.77 21.50
N VAL A 112 11.64 -34.22 20.30
CA VAL A 112 12.52 -34.65 19.20
C VAL A 112 13.49 -33.52 18.90
N PHE A 113 14.79 -33.82 18.93
CA PHE A 113 15.83 -32.94 18.43
C PHE A 113 16.39 -33.51 17.14
N LEU A 114 16.33 -32.74 16.06
CA LEU A 114 16.84 -33.11 14.74
C LEU A 114 18.09 -32.29 14.44
N VAL A 115 19.21 -32.99 14.16
CA VAL A 115 20.48 -32.38 13.76
C VAL A 115 20.90 -33.00 12.42
N THR A 116 21.11 -32.17 11.41
CA THR A 116 21.57 -32.57 10.08
C THR A 116 22.98 -32.04 9.84
N LEU A 117 23.87 -32.87 9.29
CA LEU A 117 25.24 -32.48 8.92
C LEU A 117 25.38 -32.54 7.40
N GLN A 118 25.88 -31.47 6.78
CA GLN A 118 26.00 -31.31 5.32
C GLN A 118 27.18 -30.41 4.93
N HIS A 119 27.63 -30.51 3.68
CA HIS A 119 28.83 -29.82 3.17
C HIS A 119 28.54 -28.45 2.56
N LEU A 120 27.33 -28.25 2.01
CA LEU A 120 26.86 -26.98 1.46
C LEU A 120 25.65 -26.49 2.24
N SER A 121 25.28 -25.23 2.08
CA SER A 121 24.03 -24.75 2.65
C SER A 121 22.85 -25.51 2.05
N PHE A 122 21.74 -25.60 2.78
CA PHE A 122 20.55 -26.32 2.33
C PHE A 122 20.06 -25.82 0.95
N MET A 123 20.17 -24.50 0.70
CA MET A 123 19.72 -23.87 -0.53
C MET A 123 20.65 -24.10 -1.73
N ASP A 124 21.94 -24.34 -1.50
CA ASP A 124 22.90 -24.60 -2.58
C ASP A 124 22.58 -25.90 -3.32
N TYR A 125 22.06 -26.89 -2.61
CA TYR A 125 21.55 -28.14 -3.21
C TYR A 125 20.31 -27.92 -4.09
N ALA A 126 19.54 -26.87 -3.85
CA ALA A 126 18.35 -26.51 -4.63
C ALA A 126 18.66 -25.64 -5.86
N SER A 127 19.87 -25.10 -5.97
CA SER A 127 20.27 -24.10 -6.98
C SER A 127 20.03 -24.52 -8.45
N ARG A 128 20.03 -25.82 -8.73
CA ARG A 128 19.79 -26.39 -10.08
C ARG A 128 18.34 -26.82 -10.31
N SER A 129 17.44 -26.56 -9.37
CA SER A 129 16.02 -26.92 -9.46
C SER A 129 15.18 -25.81 -10.09
N SER A 130 13.94 -26.11 -10.47
CA SER A 130 13.00 -25.09 -10.96
C SER A 130 12.66 -24.05 -9.88
N GLU A 131 12.30 -22.82 -10.27
CA GLU A 131 11.92 -21.76 -9.32
C GLU A 131 10.82 -22.18 -8.33
N LEU A 132 9.86 -23.00 -8.77
CA LEU A 132 8.80 -23.54 -7.92
C LEU A 132 9.38 -24.45 -6.83
N LYS A 133 10.32 -25.34 -7.18
CA LYS A 133 11.02 -26.21 -6.22
C LYS A 133 11.88 -25.40 -5.26
N ILE A 134 12.59 -24.39 -5.75
CA ILE A 134 13.40 -23.49 -4.90
C ILE A 134 12.53 -22.81 -3.83
N ARG A 135 11.32 -22.36 -4.19
CA ARG A 135 10.37 -21.77 -3.23
C ARG A 135 9.89 -22.76 -2.17
N GLU A 136 9.58 -24.00 -2.54
CA GLU A 136 9.20 -25.04 -1.56
C GLU A 136 10.36 -25.39 -0.62
N TRP A 137 11.59 -25.44 -1.14
CA TRP A 137 12.79 -25.68 -0.33
C TRP A 137 13.06 -24.52 0.63
N ALA A 138 12.90 -23.27 0.18
CA ALA A 138 13.06 -22.08 1.03
C ALA A 138 12.05 -22.05 2.19
N LYS A 139 10.79 -22.49 1.94
CA LYS A 139 9.79 -22.61 3.00
C LYS A 139 10.21 -23.62 4.09
N ILE A 140 10.79 -24.74 3.68
CA ILE A 140 11.25 -25.79 4.60
C ILE A 140 12.52 -25.35 5.32
N GLN A 141 13.49 -24.76 4.61
CA GLN A 141 14.73 -24.25 5.18
C GLN A 141 14.47 -23.22 6.28
N GLY A 142 13.48 -22.34 6.11
CA GLY A 142 13.07 -21.38 7.13
C GLY A 142 12.53 -21.99 8.44
N ARG A 143 12.41 -23.33 8.53
CA ARG A 143 12.04 -24.07 9.75
C ARG A 143 13.25 -24.60 10.53
N PHE A 144 14.44 -24.50 9.97
CA PHE A 144 15.69 -24.97 10.56
C PHE A 144 16.61 -23.80 10.89
N GLU A 145 17.50 -24.01 11.85
CA GLU A 145 18.61 -23.11 12.15
C GLU A 145 19.86 -23.65 11.48
N ASP A 146 20.47 -22.83 10.60
CA ASP A 146 21.74 -23.16 9.96
C ASP A 146 22.89 -22.73 10.87
N VAL A 147 23.71 -23.69 11.29
CA VAL A 147 24.92 -23.45 12.10
C VAL A 147 26.15 -23.75 11.26
N THR A 148 26.95 -22.73 10.96
CA THR A 148 28.19 -22.88 10.19
C THR A 148 29.29 -23.48 11.06
N PHE A 149 29.90 -24.59 10.62
CA PHE A 149 31.07 -25.16 11.27
C PHE A 149 32.35 -24.54 10.70
N VAL A 150 33.10 -23.81 11.52
CA VAL A 150 34.40 -23.26 11.17
C VAL A 150 35.47 -24.04 11.94
N PRO A 151 36.30 -24.87 11.29
CA PRO A 151 37.35 -25.64 11.97
C PRO A 151 38.45 -24.72 12.51
N HIS A 152 38.87 -24.91 13.77
CA HIS A 152 40.00 -24.18 14.35
C HIS A 152 41.32 -24.94 14.10
N HIS A 153 42.44 -24.23 13.90
CA HIS A 153 43.75 -24.87 13.62
C HIS A 153 44.20 -25.85 14.73
N GLY A 154 43.90 -25.52 15.99
CA GLY A 154 44.15 -26.37 17.16
C GLY A 154 43.48 -27.75 17.09
N ASP A 155 42.29 -27.86 16.48
CA ASP A 155 41.60 -29.15 16.34
C ASP A 155 42.39 -30.11 15.43
N SER A 156 42.97 -29.57 14.35
CA SER A 156 43.78 -30.33 13.41
C SER A 156 45.08 -30.83 14.04
N LEU A 157 45.74 -29.99 14.85
CA LEU A 157 46.95 -30.38 15.59
C LEU A 157 46.67 -31.51 16.59
N GLN A 158 45.53 -31.46 17.27
CA GLN A 158 45.14 -32.55 18.18
C GLN A 158 44.88 -33.85 17.42
N LEU A 159 44.29 -33.79 16.22
CA LEU A 159 44.13 -34.95 15.36
C LEU A 159 45.49 -35.52 14.90
N LEU A 160 46.44 -34.66 14.50
CA LEU A 160 47.80 -35.06 14.13
C LEU A 160 48.51 -35.81 15.27
N ARG A 161 48.52 -35.21 16.46
CA ARG A 161 49.14 -35.78 17.66
C ARG A 161 48.58 -37.17 17.99
N ARG A 162 47.27 -37.39 17.81
CA ARG A 162 46.64 -38.70 18.07
C ARG A 162 46.98 -39.77 17.02
N ARG A 163 47.56 -39.39 15.88
CA ARG A 163 47.94 -40.30 14.79
C ARG A 163 49.39 -40.76 14.87
N LEU A 164 50.24 -40.05 15.59
CA LEU A 164 51.65 -40.38 15.76
C LEU A 164 51.83 -41.26 17.00
N ASP A 165 52.44 -42.43 16.83
CA ASP A 165 52.64 -43.42 17.90
C ASP A 165 54.13 -43.59 18.19
N HIS A 166 54.54 -43.18 19.39
CA HIS A 166 55.93 -43.29 19.86
C HIS A 166 56.19 -44.50 20.76
N SER A 167 55.21 -45.41 20.92
CA SER A 167 55.33 -46.55 21.84
C SER A 167 56.46 -47.52 21.50
N ALA A 168 56.94 -47.51 20.25
CA ALA A 168 58.05 -48.33 19.77
C ALA A 168 59.44 -47.66 19.90
N VAL A 169 59.51 -46.39 20.34
CA VAL A 169 60.78 -45.66 20.52
C VAL A 169 61.41 -46.05 21.87
N ASP A 170 62.71 -46.34 21.86
CA ASP A 170 63.47 -46.69 23.06
C ASP A 170 63.72 -45.48 23.99
N ALA A 171 64.29 -45.73 25.17
CA ALA A 171 64.48 -44.69 26.18
C ALA A 171 65.41 -43.55 25.69
N ALA A 172 66.48 -43.90 24.97
CA ALA A 172 67.42 -42.91 24.42
C ALA A 172 66.76 -42.03 23.35
N GLY A 173 66.00 -42.63 22.43
CA GLY A 173 65.21 -41.87 21.45
C GLY A 173 64.14 -41.00 22.10
N GLN A 174 63.48 -41.46 23.17
CA GLN A 174 62.52 -40.64 23.92
C GLN A 174 63.19 -39.44 24.62
N ASP A 175 64.43 -39.57 25.08
CA ASP A 175 65.18 -38.45 25.66
C ASP A 175 65.51 -37.40 24.59
N LEU A 176 65.91 -37.83 23.39
CA LEU A 176 66.15 -36.94 22.24
C LEU A 176 64.87 -36.21 21.80
N ILE A 177 63.74 -36.91 21.72
CA ILE A 177 62.44 -36.30 21.40
C ILE A 177 62.06 -35.26 22.46
N ARG A 178 62.26 -35.55 23.75
CA ARG A 178 61.98 -34.61 24.84
C ARG A 178 62.87 -33.37 24.77
N ALA A 179 64.16 -33.52 24.46
CA ALA A 179 65.08 -32.41 24.29
C ALA A 179 64.68 -31.51 23.10
N SER A 180 64.37 -32.11 21.95
CA SER A 180 63.87 -31.39 20.77
C SER A 180 62.55 -30.67 21.04
N ALA A 181 61.62 -31.30 21.76
CA ALA A 181 60.34 -30.70 22.13
C ALA A 181 60.47 -29.51 23.10
N GLN A 182 61.42 -29.56 24.04
CA GLN A 182 61.74 -28.43 24.92
C GLN A 182 62.31 -27.25 24.13
N ALA A 183 63.26 -27.53 23.23
CA ALA A 183 63.83 -26.51 22.35
C ALA A 183 62.77 -25.89 21.43
N SER A 184 61.87 -26.73 20.88
CA SER A 184 60.72 -26.32 20.08
C SER A 184 59.78 -25.38 20.84
N ALA A 185 59.41 -25.72 22.09
CA ALA A 185 58.52 -24.88 22.90
C ALA A 185 59.17 -23.53 23.24
N LEU A 186 60.48 -23.51 23.50
CA LEU A 186 61.21 -22.27 23.75
C LEU A 186 61.29 -21.39 22.49
N ALA A 187 61.64 -21.96 21.35
CA ALA A 187 61.66 -21.25 20.08
C ALA A 187 60.27 -20.70 19.72
N TRP A 188 59.23 -21.54 19.83
CA TRP A 188 57.84 -21.16 19.58
C TRP A 188 57.42 -19.94 20.40
N LYS A 189 57.76 -19.93 21.69
CA LYS A 189 57.50 -18.79 22.58
C LYS A 189 58.32 -17.56 22.23
N ASN A 190 59.61 -17.71 21.95
CA ASN A 190 60.52 -16.59 21.65
C ASN A 190 60.12 -15.86 20.36
N HIS A 191 59.59 -16.59 19.37
CA HIS A 191 59.05 -16.03 18.14
C HIS A 191 57.60 -15.53 18.27
N GLY A 192 56.99 -15.58 19.47
CA GLY A 192 55.64 -15.07 19.70
C GLY A 192 54.52 -15.94 19.09
N LEU A 193 54.79 -17.17 18.68
CA LEU A 193 53.87 -18.03 17.93
C LEU A 193 52.70 -18.58 18.77
N ASN A 194 52.66 -18.31 20.08
CA ASN A 194 51.52 -18.64 20.94
C ASN A 194 50.21 -17.94 20.53
N VAL A 195 50.29 -16.84 19.77
CA VAL A 195 49.11 -16.17 19.20
C VAL A 195 48.38 -17.07 18.20
N LEU A 196 49.08 -17.99 17.53
CA LEU A 196 48.49 -18.94 16.59
C LEU A 196 47.85 -20.12 17.33
N THR A 197 48.58 -20.68 18.29
CA THR A 197 48.11 -21.75 19.15
C THR A 197 49.03 -21.88 20.37
N GLU A 198 48.44 -22.07 21.54
CA GLU A 198 49.21 -22.37 22.76
C GLU A 198 49.64 -23.83 22.73
N LEU A 199 50.95 -24.08 22.65
CA LEU A 199 51.53 -25.44 22.64
C LEU A 199 52.60 -25.57 23.72
N SER A 200 52.54 -26.67 24.45
CA SER A 200 53.53 -27.05 25.46
C SER A 200 54.61 -27.98 24.88
N SER A 201 55.68 -28.23 25.64
CA SER A 201 56.69 -29.24 25.28
C SER A 201 56.08 -30.63 25.11
N ASP A 202 55.03 -30.98 25.86
CA ASP A 202 54.37 -32.29 25.75
C ASP A 202 53.55 -32.41 24.46
N ASP A 203 53.06 -31.28 23.94
CA ASP A 203 52.38 -31.24 22.65
C ASP A 203 53.38 -31.44 21.51
N PHE A 204 54.53 -30.75 21.54
CA PHE A 204 55.60 -30.94 20.55
C PHE A 204 56.19 -32.35 20.58
N ALA A 205 56.39 -32.94 21.76
CA ALA A 205 56.83 -34.32 21.89
C ALA A 205 55.84 -35.29 21.22
N GLY A 206 54.54 -35.04 21.37
CA GLY A 206 53.48 -35.81 20.72
C GLY A 206 53.34 -35.57 19.21
N LEU A 207 53.92 -34.50 18.68
CA LEU A 207 53.90 -34.15 17.25
C LEU A 207 55.14 -34.63 16.50
N TYR A 208 56.14 -35.18 17.18
CA TYR A 208 57.33 -35.77 16.55
C TYR A 208 56.93 -36.88 15.55
N PRO A 209 57.50 -36.94 14.33
CA PRO A 209 58.70 -36.25 13.87
C PRO A 209 58.45 -34.94 13.10
N LEU A 210 57.32 -34.24 13.30
CA LEU A 210 57.08 -32.97 12.61
C LEU A 210 57.91 -31.84 13.23
N HIS A 211 58.57 -31.04 12.38
CA HIS A 211 59.13 -29.76 12.82
C HIS A 211 57.99 -28.85 13.33
N PRO A 212 58.18 -28.00 14.35
CA PRO A 212 57.12 -27.14 14.89
C PRO A 212 56.37 -26.34 13.82
N LEU A 213 57.10 -25.77 12.87
CA LEU A 213 56.50 -25.03 11.75
C LEU A 213 55.81 -25.96 10.74
N THR A 214 56.29 -27.19 10.53
CA THR A 214 55.61 -28.18 9.68
C THR A 214 54.31 -28.64 10.31
N ALA A 215 54.26 -28.81 11.64
CA ALA A 215 53.06 -29.23 12.35
C ALA A 215 51.90 -28.25 12.16
N ILE A 216 52.17 -26.94 12.15
CA ILE A 216 51.16 -25.91 11.88
C ILE A 216 50.91 -25.71 10.37
N ALA A 217 51.96 -25.78 9.54
CA ALA A 217 51.84 -25.56 8.10
C ALA A 217 51.03 -26.67 7.41
N ALA A 218 51.16 -27.92 7.83
CA ALA A 218 50.51 -29.05 7.16
C ALA A 218 48.96 -28.94 7.14
N PRO A 219 48.27 -28.65 8.27
CA PRO A 219 46.84 -28.35 8.26
C PRO A 219 46.45 -27.14 7.41
N ILE A 220 47.24 -26.05 7.46
CA ILE A 220 46.96 -24.82 6.70
C ILE A 220 47.07 -25.06 5.19
N LEU A 221 48.10 -25.76 4.72
CA LEU A 221 48.24 -26.08 3.30
C LEU A 221 47.18 -27.08 2.84
N ALA A 222 46.86 -28.09 3.67
CA ALA A 222 45.78 -29.02 3.38
C ALA A 222 44.43 -28.31 3.21
N ALA A 223 44.25 -27.21 3.95
CA ALA A 223 43.07 -26.36 3.85
C ALA A 223 42.89 -25.73 2.49
N GLN A 224 43.97 -25.11 2.01
CA GLN A 224 43.96 -24.36 0.77
C GLN A 224 43.68 -25.25 -0.46
N ILE A 225 43.94 -26.57 -0.38
CA ILE A 225 43.84 -27.50 -1.51
C ILE A 225 42.45 -28.21 -1.58
N GLY A 226 41.51 -27.85 -0.69
CA GLY A 226 40.09 -28.24 -0.78
C GLY A 226 39.77 -29.69 -0.35
N GLN A 227 40.74 -30.43 0.20
CA GLN A 227 40.55 -31.77 0.78
C GLN A 227 41.32 -31.92 2.11
N HIS A 228 41.12 -30.97 3.03
CA HIS A 228 41.76 -30.87 4.34
C HIS A 228 42.19 -32.22 4.96
N ASP A 229 41.24 -33.02 5.44
CA ASP A 229 41.56 -34.22 6.23
C ASP A 229 42.18 -35.35 5.41
N ARG A 230 41.86 -35.43 4.12
CA ARG A 230 42.36 -36.48 3.24
C ARG A 230 43.81 -36.25 2.86
N SER A 231 44.14 -35.01 2.48
CA SER A 231 45.51 -34.62 2.13
C SER A 231 46.42 -34.69 3.35
N LEU A 232 45.93 -34.25 4.52
CA LEU A 232 46.67 -34.35 5.77
C LEU A 232 46.91 -35.81 6.18
N SER A 233 45.89 -36.67 6.09
CA SER A 233 46.05 -38.11 6.37
C SER A 233 46.98 -38.80 5.37
N GLY A 234 46.98 -38.35 4.11
CA GLY A 234 47.89 -38.79 3.06
C GLY A 234 49.33 -38.44 3.39
N PHE A 235 49.61 -37.18 3.75
CA PHE A 235 50.94 -36.71 4.14
C PHE A 235 51.54 -37.53 5.30
N LEU A 236 50.72 -37.94 6.26
CA LEU A 236 51.16 -38.75 7.40
C LEU A 236 51.42 -40.22 7.03
N ASN A 237 50.51 -40.85 6.28
CA ASN A 237 50.44 -42.31 6.19
C ASN A 237 50.77 -42.91 4.81
N SER A 238 50.76 -42.11 3.74
CA SER A 238 51.05 -42.63 2.40
C SER A 238 52.53 -43.04 2.30
N GLY A 239 52.84 -43.96 1.39
CA GLY A 239 54.22 -44.36 1.09
C GLY A 239 54.84 -43.57 -0.06
N GLU A 240 54.32 -42.37 -0.33
CA GLU A 240 54.81 -41.50 -1.40
C GLU A 240 56.04 -40.71 -0.93
N PRO A 241 56.92 -40.25 -1.83
CA PRO A 241 58.06 -39.42 -1.47
C PRO A 241 57.68 -38.18 -0.65
N ASN A 242 58.55 -37.77 0.27
CA ASN A 242 58.41 -36.56 1.11
C ASN A 242 57.25 -36.61 2.12
N THR A 243 56.74 -37.80 2.42
CA THR A 243 55.73 -38.01 3.48
C THR A 243 56.38 -38.28 4.82
N VAL A 244 55.61 -38.21 5.91
CA VAL A 244 56.13 -38.55 7.25
C VAL A 244 56.58 -40.01 7.30
N ARG A 245 55.80 -40.92 6.72
CA ARG A 245 56.14 -42.34 6.68
C ARG A 245 57.41 -42.63 5.86
N ASP A 246 57.56 -41.97 4.71
CA ASP A 246 58.77 -42.07 3.89
C ASP A 246 59.99 -41.52 4.63
N SER A 247 59.85 -40.37 5.29
CA SER A 247 60.90 -39.76 6.11
C SER A 247 61.33 -40.66 7.27
N LEU A 248 60.37 -41.29 7.95
CA LEU A 248 60.65 -42.29 8.98
C LEU A 248 61.39 -43.50 8.41
N ALA A 249 60.99 -44.01 7.24
CA ALA A 249 61.67 -45.15 6.62
C ALA A 249 63.10 -44.83 6.17
N ALA A 250 63.35 -43.61 5.71
CA ALA A 250 64.66 -43.16 5.22
C ALA A 250 65.64 -42.78 6.34
N HIS A 251 65.16 -42.22 7.46
CA HIS A 251 66.01 -41.62 8.49
C HIS A 251 66.03 -42.38 9.83
N SER A 252 65.17 -43.40 10.01
CA SER A 252 65.22 -44.21 11.24
C SER A 252 66.48 -45.08 11.25
N GLN A 253 67.41 -44.77 12.16
CA GLN A 253 68.65 -45.52 12.35
C GLN A 253 68.80 -45.97 13.81
N PRO A 254 69.45 -47.12 14.08
CA PRO A 254 69.89 -47.48 15.42
C PRO A 254 70.95 -46.48 15.91
N ASP A 255 70.96 -46.20 17.22
CA ASP A 255 71.91 -45.29 17.89
C ASP A 255 71.90 -43.85 17.34
N ALA A 256 70.70 -43.30 17.11
CA ALA A 256 70.55 -41.90 16.65
C ALA A 256 71.15 -40.90 17.65
N GLU A 257 71.87 -39.90 17.15
CA GLU A 257 72.49 -38.85 17.96
C GLU A 257 71.60 -37.59 18.09
N HIS A 258 70.62 -37.42 17.19
CA HIS A 258 69.70 -36.30 17.16
C HIS A 258 68.28 -36.73 16.74
N ALA A 259 67.28 -35.92 17.09
CA ALA A 259 65.88 -36.14 16.75
C ALA A 259 65.51 -35.38 15.47
N SER A 260 65.80 -35.97 14.31
CA SER A 260 65.51 -35.37 13.00
C SER A 260 64.02 -35.08 12.80
N THR A 261 63.72 -33.95 12.18
CA THR A 261 62.34 -33.55 11.89
C THR A 261 61.98 -33.49 10.41
N VAL A 262 60.70 -33.60 10.09
CA VAL A 262 60.14 -33.32 8.77
C VAL A 262 59.89 -31.82 8.67
N GLN A 263 60.58 -31.17 7.72
CA GLN A 263 60.65 -29.72 7.55
C GLN A 263 59.78 -29.22 6.37
N LEU A 264 59.67 -27.89 6.24
CA LEU A 264 58.81 -27.24 5.23
C LEU A 264 59.15 -27.59 3.76
N PRO A 265 60.41 -27.80 3.35
CA PRO A 265 60.72 -28.19 1.97
C PRO A 265 60.06 -29.52 1.54
N GLN A 266 60.04 -30.52 2.43
CA GLN A 266 59.41 -31.81 2.17
C GLN A 266 57.89 -31.65 2.09
N LEU A 267 57.32 -30.82 2.98
CA LEU A 267 55.90 -30.47 2.97
C LEU A 267 55.49 -29.81 1.64
N TYR A 268 56.30 -28.85 1.16
CA TYR A 268 56.09 -28.19 -0.14
C TYR A 268 56.04 -29.20 -1.29
N ASP A 269 57.05 -30.07 -1.39
CA ASP A 269 57.15 -31.04 -2.49
C ASP A 269 56.00 -32.05 -2.46
N TYR A 270 55.56 -32.49 -1.27
CA TYR A 270 54.40 -33.37 -1.13
C TYR A 270 53.12 -32.73 -1.68
N PHE A 271 52.78 -31.52 -1.22
CA PHE A 271 51.54 -30.85 -1.61
C PHE A 271 51.54 -30.40 -3.08
N LEU A 272 52.70 -30.03 -3.62
CA LEU A 272 52.86 -29.75 -5.04
C LEU A 272 52.61 -31.00 -5.90
N ASN A 273 53.21 -32.14 -5.55
CA ASN A 273 53.11 -33.37 -6.34
C ASN A 273 51.72 -34.03 -6.24
N SER A 274 51.11 -34.03 -5.06
CA SER A 274 49.80 -34.63 -4.81
C SER A 274 48.62 -33.72 -5.23
N GLY A 275 48.82 -32.40 -5.29
CA GLY A 275 47.74 -31.41 -5.37
C GLY A 275 47.58 -30.65 -6.69
N ARG A 276 48.44 -30.84 -7.70
CA ARG A 276 48.51 -29.96 -8.91
C ARG A 276 47.18 -29.66 -9.61
N THR A 277 46.26 -30.62 -9.70
CA THR A 277 44.96 -30.42 -10.35
C THR A 277 43.94 -29.72 -9.44
N SER A 278 44.02 -29.96 -8.12
CA SER A 278 43.16 -29.35 -7.09
C SER A 278 43.63 -27.93 -6.73
N LEU A 279 44.94 -27.66 -6.83
CA LEU A 279 45.58 -26.37 -6.62
C LEU A 279 45.04 -25.28 -7.57
N LEU A 280 44.65 -25.63 -8.80
CA LEU A 280 44.06 -24.69 -9.76
C LEU A 280 42.65 -24.22 -9.38
N ALA A 281 41.98 -24.91 -8.45
CA ALA A 281 40.64 -24.58 -7.97
C ALA A 281 40.63 -23.88 -6.60
N ALA A 282 41.80 -23.70 -5.98
CA ALA A 282 41.96 -23.03 -4.68
C ALA A 282 41.76 -21.51 -4.77
N SER A 283 41.29 -20.88 -3.69
CA SER A 283 41.16 -19.41 -3.58
C SER A 283 42.50 -18.68 -3.78
N ASN A 284 43.61 -19.31 -3.36
CA ASN A 284 44.98 -18.79 -3.45
C ASN A 284 45.81 -19.39 -4.61
N ALA A 285 45.17 -20.02 -5.61
CA ALA A 285 45.84 -20.71 -6.72
C ALA A 285 46.92 -19.85 -7.41
N GLY A 286 46.67 -18.55 -7.57
CA GLY A 286 47.60 -17.62 -8.21
C GLY A 286 48.94 -17.49 -7.47
N ARG A 287 48.90 -17.32 -6.13
CA ARG A 287 50.13 -17.20 -5.31
C ARG A 287 50.93 -18.49 -5.33
N TRP A 288 50.26 -19.64 -5.25
CA TRP A 288 50.88 -20.95 -5.39
C TRP A 288 51.58 -21.14 -6.73
N ILE A 289 50.92 -20.76 -7.84
CA ILE A 289 51.50 -20.85 -9.19
C ILE A 289 52.72 -19.94 -9.31
N GLU A 290 52.70 -18.76 -8.72
CA GLU A 290 53.80 -17.80 -8.78
C GLU A 290 55.02 -18.27 -7.99
N VAL A 291 54.82 -18.76 -6.76
CA VAL A 291 55.86 -19.40 -5.94
C VAL A 291 56.45 -20.60 -6.68
N ASP A 292 55.61 -21.48 -7.21
CA ASP A 292 56.05 -22.68 -7.95
C ASP A 292 56.79 -22.34 -9.25
N ALA A 293 56.32 -21.32 -9.99
CA ALA A 293 56.99 -20.85 -11.19
C ALA A 293 58.40 -20.33 -10.88
N ARG A 294 58.54 -19.50 -9.84
CA ARG A 294 59.85 -18.96 -9.45
C ARG A 294 60.79 -20.03 -8.91
N ILE A 295 60.29 -20.98 -8.12
CA ILE A 295 61.09 -22.12 -7.64
C ILE A 295 61.53 -23.01 -8.81
N LYS A 296 60.72 -23.16 -9.87
CA LYS A 296 61.11 -23.87 -11.10
C LYS A 296 62.11 -23.10 -11.96
N GLU A 297 62.05 -21.77 -11.99
CA GLU A 297 63.06 -20.93 -12.64
C GLU A 297 64.43 -21.06 -11.96
N ALA A 298 64.43 -21.37 -10.66
CA ALA A 298 65.62 -21.70 -9.87
C ALA A 298 66.14 -23.14 -10.07
N ASN A 299 65.61 -23.89 -11.05
CA ASN A 299 66.06 -25.26 -11.32
C ASN A 299 67.53 -25.25 -11.81
N GLY A 300 68.43 -25.82 -11.00
CA GLY A 300 69.88 -25.77 -11.21
C GLY A 300 70.66 -25.02 -10.13
N LEU A 301 69.98 -24.41 -9.15
CA LEU A 301 70.62 -23.96 -7.90
C LEU A 301 71.03 -25.15 -7.02
N PRO A 302 72.02 -24.97 -6.12
CA PRO A 302 72.33 -25.95 -5.07
C PRO A 302 71.09 -26.37 -4.27
N ASP A 303 71.08 -27.60 -3.77
CA ASP A 303 69.92 -28.14 -3.02
C ASP A 303 69.57 -27.29 -1.80
N ALA A 304 70.57 -26.69 -1.14
CA ALA A 304 70.37 -25.76 -0.03
C ALA A 304 69.61 -24.48 -0.43
N ASP A 305 69.93 -23.89 -1.60
CA ASP A 305 69.20 -22.73 -2.14
C ASP A 305 67.76 -23.11 -2.50
N GLN A 306 67.55 -24.31 -3.05
CA GLN A 306 66.20 -24.79 -3.38
C GLN A 306 65.37 -25.04 -2.11
N ALA A 307 65.96 -25.64 -1.07
CA ALA A 307 65.31 -25.83 0.22
C ALA A 307 64.95 -24.49 0.87
N LEU A 308 65.84 -23.50 0.79
CA LEU A 308 65.60 -22.14 1.26
C LEU A 308 64.43 -21.48 0.52
N LEU A 309 64.40 -21.52 -0.81
CA LEU A 309 63.29 -20.96 -1.61
C LEU A 309 61.95 -21.66 -1.33
N LYS A 310 61.93 -22.99 -1.17
CA LYS A 310 60.72 -23.75 -0.81
C LYS A 310 60.22 -23.37 0.58
N THR A 311 61.13 -23.18 1.53
CA THR A 311 60.81 -22.78 2.91
C THR A 311 60.17 -21.39 2.93
N ILE A 312 60.81 -20.41 2.29
CA ILE A 312 60.26 -19.05 2.17
C ILE A 312 58.92 -19.08 1.43
N GLY A 313 58.82 -19.86 0.36
CA GLY A 313 57.57 -20.06 -0.38
C GLY A 313 56.43 -20.58 0.50
N VAL A 314 56.67 -21.62 1.32
CA VAL A 314 55.66 -22.14 2.25
C VAL A 314 55.29 -21.11 3.30
N LEU A 315 56.26 -20.44 3.92
CA LEU A 315 56.01 -19.38 4.91
C LEU A 315 55.14 -18.26 4.29
N ASN A 316 55.49 -17.78 3.10
CA ASN A 316 54.70 -16.76 2.42
C ASN A 316 53.27 -17.25 2.02
N LEU A 317 53.05 -18.57 1.87
CA LEU A 317 51.73 -19.13 1.54
C LEU A 317 50.82 -19.32 2.76
N ILE A 318 51.40 -19.51 3.95
CA ILE A 318 50.67 -19.76 5.20
C ILE A 318 50.56 -18.53 6.11
N ASP A 319 51.32 -17.47 5.85
CA ASP A 319 51.30 -16.24 6.65
C ASP A 319 50.04 -15.41 6.36
N ALA A 320 49.06 -15.48 7.27
CA ALA A 320 47.81 -14.72 7.20
C ALA A 320 47.87 -13.40 7.98
N ASP A 321 48.48 -13.42 9.18
CA ASP A 321 48.46 -12.32 10.16
C ASP A 321 49.86 -11.76 10.50
N GLY A 322 50.90 -12.14 9.75
CA GLY A 322 52.28 -11.69 9.95
C GLY A 322 53.08 -12.49 11.00
N ALA A 323 52.44 -13.40 11.73
CA ALA A 323 53.12 -14.23 12.73
C ALA A 323 54.11 -15.23 12.13
N LEU A 324 53.90 -15.63 10.86
CA LEU A 324 54.76 -16.58 10.13
C LEU A 324 55.56 -15.89 9.01
N SER A 325 55.71 -14.56 9.09
CA SER A 325 56.47 -13.78 8.12
C SER A 325 57.89 -14.32 7.96
N ALA A 326 58.31 -14.46 6.70
CA ALA A 326 59.61 -15.04 6.34
C ALA A 326 60.76 -14.05 6.59
N THR A 327 61.02 -13.75 7.86
CA THR A 327 62.19 -13.01 8.34
C THR A 327 63.41 -13.92 8.41
N SER A 328 64.61 -13.35 8.50
CA SER A 328 65.87 -14.09 8.70
C SER A 328 65.78 -15.10 9.84
N GLU A 329 65.20 -14.70 10.96
CA GLU A 329 65.07 -15.49 12.17
C GLU A 329 64.02 -16.60 12.03
N MET A 330 62.89 -16.32 11.35
CA MET A 330 61.86 -17.34 11.09
C MET A 330 62.34 -18.38 10.07
N ILE A 331 63.05 -17.94 9.03
CA ILE A 331 63.66 -18.81 8.03
C ILE A 331 64.73 -19.70 8.68
N HIS A 332 65.54 -19.12 9.57
CA HIS A 332 66.53 -19.87 10.33
C HIS A 332 65.88 -20.97 11.18
N LEU A 333 64.78 -20.64 11.89
CA LEU A 333 63.97 -21.62 12.62
C LEU A 333 63.43 -22.72 11.71
N ALA A 334 62.97 -22.38 10.51
CA ALA A 334 62.33 -23.34 9.61
C ALA A 334 63.28 -24.34 8.94
N LEU A 335 64.58 -24.01 8.83
CA LEU A 335 65.59 -24.81 8.16
C LEU A 335 66.43 -25.69 9.10
N HIS A 336 66.42 -25.42 10.41
CA HIS A 336 67.28 -26.10 11.37
C HIS A 336 66.46 -26.85 12.41
N ASP A 337 67.01 -27.93 12.95
CA ASP A 337 66.39 -28.58 14.09
C ASP A 337 66.42 -27.63 15.30
N PRO A 338 65.36 -27.57 16.14
CA PRO A 338 65.26 -26.59 17.21
C PRO A 338 66.41 -26.63 18.23
N THR A 339 67.13 -27.75 18.33
CA THR A 339 68.31 -27.91 19.20
C THR A 339 69.54 -27.16 18.71
N ASP A 340 69.60 -26.81 17.42
CA ASP A 340 70.80 -26.30 16.76
C ASP A 340 70.72 -24.78 16.49
N LEU A 341 69.63 -24.13 16.91
CA LEU A 341 69.33 -22.72 16.64
C LEU A 341 70.32 -21.71 17.24
N THR A 342 71.17 -22.13 18.18
CA THR A 342 72.14 -21.24 18.86
C THR A 342 73.48 -21.09 18.13
N ASP A 343 73.66 -21.74 16.98
CA ASP A 343 74.88 -21.59 16.18
C ASP A 343 74.92 -20.24 15.43
N ALA A 344 75.68 -19.28 15.95
CA ALA A 344 75.85 -17.96 15.35
C ALA A 344 76.52 -18.00 13.96
N GLY A 345 77.31 -19.04 13.65
CA GLY A 345 77.94 -19.21 12.35
C GLY A 345 76.94 -19.62 11.26
N ALA A 346 75.98 -20.47 11.61
CA ALA A 346 74.90 -20.90 10.71
C ALA A 346 73.97 -19.73 10.34
N PHE A 347 73.61 -18.89 11.32
CA PHE A 347 72.78 -17.70 11.08
C PHE A 347 73.45 -16.69 10.13
N ALA A 348 74.73 -16.36 10.36
CA ALA A 348 75.46 -15.44 9.49
C ALA A 348 75.62 -15.97 8.06
N GLY A 349 75.82 -17.28 7.90
CA GLY A 349 75.86 -17.93 6.58
C GLY A 349 74.52 -17.86 5.84
N LEU A 350 73.40 -18.00 6.56
CA LEU A 350 72.06 -17.85 6.00
C LEU A 350 71.81 -16.42 5.51
N GLU A 351 72.22 -15.39 6.26
CA GLU A 351 72.06 -14.00 5.84
C GLU A 351 72.83 -13.70 4.54
N GLU A 352 74.04 -14.24 4.38
CA GLU A 352 74.80 -14.11 3.14
C GLU A 352 74.11 -14.81 1.96
N GLN A 353 73.55 -15.99 2.19
CA GLN A 353 72.79 -16.76 1.20
C GLN A 353 71.51 -16.04 0.76
N LEU A 354 70.76 -15.46 1.71
CA LEU A 354 69.58 -14.64 1.43
C LEU A 354 69.94 -13.41 0.60
N ALA A 355 71.02 -12.70 0.95
CA ALA A 355 71.50 -11.56 0.20
C ALA A 355 71.90 -11.93 -1.23
N ASP A 356 72.49 -13.11 -1.45
CA ASP A 356 72.82 -13.61 -2.79
C ASP A 356 71.58 -13.89 -3.64
N LEU A 357 70.58 -14.56 -3.08
CA LEU A 357 69.33 -14.87 -3.78
C LEU A 357 68.52 -13.61 -4.12
N VAL A 358 68.59 -12.57 -3.30
CA VAL A 358 68.03 -11.24 -3.61
C VAL A 358 68.79 -10.59 -4.77
N ARG A 359 70.13 -10.57 -4.75
CA ARG A 359 70.94 -10.02 -5.85
C ARG A 359 70.68 -10.72 -7.19
N ARG A 360 70.40 -12.02 -7.14
CA ARG A 360 70.12 -12.85 -8.32
C ARG A 360 68.66 -12.78 -8.79
N GLY A 361 67.80 -12.06 -8.06
CA GLY A 361 66.40 -11.84 -8.41
C GLY A 361 65.46 -13.00 -8.08
N PHE A 362 65.92 -14.00 -7.32
CA PHE A 362 65.06 -15.10 -6.86
C PHE A 362 64.23 -14.72 -5.62
N LEU A 363 64.70 -13.75 -4.84
CA LEU A 363 64.00 -13.20 -3.68
C LEU A 363 63.85 -11.68 -3.78
N VAL A 364 62.80 -11.16 -3.13
CA VAL A 364 62.60 -9.74 -2.86
C VAL A 364 62.66 -9.53 -1.36
N HIS A 365 63.47 -8.58 -0.89
CA HIS A 365 63.56 -8.21 0.52
C HIS A 365 62.81 -6.90 0.76
N ARG A 366 61.82 -6.91 1.67
CA ARG A 366 61.04 -5.74 2.05
C ARG A 366 61.69 -5.06 3.25
N GLU A 367 62.37 -3.94 3.02
CA GLU A 367 63.15 -3.24 4.07
C GLU A 367 62.31 -2.80 5.28
N PHE A 368 61.04 -2.45 5.07
CA PHE A 368 60.15 -2.00 6.15
C PHE A 368 59.74 -3.12 7.11
N SER A 369 59.54 -4.35 6.61
CA SER A 369 59.07 -5.49 7.40
C SER A 369 60.15 -6.54 7.69
N GLY A 370 61.33 -6.45 7.08
CA GLY A 370 62.38 -7.46 7.16
C GLY A 370 62.00 -8.80 6.51
N GLU A 371 60.95 -8.81 5.67
CA GLU A 371 60.38 -10.03 5.10
C GLU A 371 61.00 -10.34 3.73
N TYR A 372 61.32 -11.61 3.51
CA TYR A 372 61.73 -12.14 2.21
C TYR A 372 60.53 -12.78 1.48
N ARG A 373 60.34 -12.44 0.20
CA ARG A 373 59.30 -13.02 -0.66
C ARG A 373 59.86 -13.65 -1.91
N VAL A 374 59.26 -14.76 -2.32
CA VAL A 374 59.58 -15.47 -3.57
C VAL A 374 58.95 -14.77 -4.80
N TRP A 375 57.97 -13.88 -4.61
CA TRP A 375 57.29 -13.17 -5.69
C TRP A 375 57.28 -11.64 -5.53
N GLN A 376 56.93 -10.91 -6.59
CA GLN A 376 56.81 -9.44 -6.53
C GLN A 376 55.51 -9.05 -5.81
N GLY A 377 55.63 -8.68 -4.53
CA GLY A 377 54.52 -8.06 -3.79
C GLY A 377 54.34 -6.58 -4.12
N THR A 378 53.23 -5.98 -3.66
CA THR A 378 52.99 -4.53 -3.73
C THR A 378 53.89 -3.75 -2.76
N ASP A 379 54.36 -2.56 -3.16
CA ASP A 379 55.05 -1.59 -2.29
C ASP A 379 54.04 -0.68 -1.55
N PHE A 380 52.73 -0.86 -1.76
CA PHE A 380 51.69 -0.04 -1.15
C PHE A 380 51.40 -0.51 0.29
N ASP A 381 51.64 0.38 1.27
CA ASP A 381 51.36 0.13 2.69
C ASP A 381 49.86 0.30 2.98
N ILE A 382 49.12 -0.81 2.84
CA ILE A 382 47.68 -0.90 3.08
C ILE A 382 47.35 -0.46 4.52
N ASP A 383 48.14 -0.88 5.52
CA ASP A 383 47.82 -0.67 6.92
C ASP A 383 48.03 0.78 7.36
N ALA A 384 49.07 1.45 6.84
CA ALA A 384 49.28 2.88 7.05
C ALA A 384 48.15 3.71 6.44
N ARG A 385 47.76 3.43 5.20
CA ARG A 385 46.65 4.14 4.53
C ARG A 385 45.31 3.85 5.19
N LEU A 386 45.07 2.63 5.64
CA LEU A 386 43.86 2.27 6.37
C LEU A 386 43.75 3.02 7.69
N LYS A 387 44.86 3.15 8.45
CA LYS A 387 44.89 3.95 9.70
C LYS A 387 44.60 5.43 9.44
N GLU A 388 45.12 5.99 8.35
CA GLU A 388 44.83 7.37 7.95
C GLU A 388 43.33 7.56 7.67
N ILE A 389 42.73 6.69 6.86
CA ILE A 389 41.28 6.73 6.56
C ILE A 389 40.45 6.62 7.85
N ILE A 390 40.75 5.63 8.70
CA ILE A 390 40.05 5.43 9.98
C ILE A 390 40.11 6.70 10.85
N SER A 391 41.25 7.40 10.88
CA SER A 391 41.40 8.62 11.68
C SER A 391 40.52 9.80 11.24
N HIS A 392 39.97 9.74 10.03
CA HIS A 392 39.08 10.75 9.46
C HIS A 392 37.60 10.37 9.52
N LEU A 393 37.27 9.14 9.93
CA LEU A 393 35.89 8.66 10.08
C LEU A 393 35.38 8.99 11.49
N ASP A 394 34.18 9.53 11.59
CA ASP A 394 33.46 9.76 12.85
C ASP A 394 32.29 8.77 13.02
N ASP A 395 31.90 8.50 14.26
CA ASP A 395 30.85 7.52 14.56
C ASP A 395 29.52 7.87 13.88
N ALA A 396 29.20 9.15 13.71
CA ALA A 396 27.99 9.61 13.05
C ALA A 396 27.93 9.20 11.57
N SER A 397 29.03 9.36 10.82
CA SER A 397 29.10 8.90 9.44
C SER A 397 29.07 7.38 9.32
N ILE A 398 29.66 6.66 10.28
CA ILE A 398 29.61 5.19 10.35
C ILE A 398 28.18 4.71 10.56
N VAL A 399 27.46 5.27 11.54
CA VAL A 399 26.05 4.95 11.82
C VAL A 399 25.18 5.16 10.58
N GLN A 400 25.39 6.24 9.83
CA GLN A 400 24.64 6.52 8.61
C GLN A 400 24.86 5.47 7.53
N ARG A 401 26.09 4.97 7.37
CA ARG A 401 26.44 3.98 6.34
C ARG A 401 26.12 2.54 6.75
N LEU A 402 26.06 2.26 8.06
CA LEU A 402 25.79 0.93 8.60
C LEU A 402 24.42 0.37 8.17
N GLY A 403 23.43 1.24 7.92
CA GLY A 403 22.11 0.83 7.45
C GLY A 403 22.13 -0.02 6.17
N ALA A 404 23.13 0.16 5.29
CA ALA A 404 23.28 -0.63 4.07
C ALA A 404 23.68 -2.10 4.32
N HIS A 405 24.13 -2.40 5.54
CA HIS A 405 24.60 -3.73 5.96
C HIS A 405 23.57 -4.50 6.80
N LEU A 406 22.44 -3.87 7.12
CA LEU A 406 21.31 -4.50 7.79
C LEU A 406 20.28 -5.00 6.75
N PRO A 407 19.44 -5.99 7.11
CA PRO A 407 18.32 -6.36 6.27
C PRO A 407 17.41 -5.15 6.10
N SER A 408 17.15 -4.70 4.86
CA SER A 408 16.36 -3.50 4.58
C SER A 408 14.96 -3.52 5.19
N ALA A 409 14.41 -4.71 5.42
CA ALA A 409 13.17 -4.91 6.14
C ALA A 409 13.10 -6.28 6.81
N VAL A 410 12.28 -6.37 7.86
CA VAL A 410 11.97 -7.61 8.58
C VAL A 410 10.48 -7.91 8.47
N VAL A 411 10.15 -9.14 8.08
CA VAL A 411 8.76 -9.58 7.89
C VAL A 411 8.23 -10.21 9.18
N ALA A 412 6.99 -9.87 9.54
CA ALA A 412 6.28 -10.49 10.67
C ALA A 412 5.62 -11.80 10.25
N GLY A 413 6.43 -12.86 10.05
CA GLY A 413 5.99 -14.10 9.42
C GLY A 413 4.80 -14.77 10.11
N ARG A 414 4.84 -14.91 11.44
CA ARG A 414 3.76 -15.55 12.21
C ARG A 414 2.45 -14.77 12.10
N HIS A 415 2.48 -13.47 12.43
CA HIS A 415 1.29 -12.63 12.35
C HIS A 415 0.69 -12.60 10.94
N SER A 416 1.56 -12.56 9.91
CA SER A 416 1.14 -12.54 8.51
C SER A 416 0.45 -13.84 8.09
N GLN A 417 0.90 -15.00 8.56
CA GLN A 417 0.28 -16.29 8.26
C GLN A 417 -1.09 -16.44 8.93
N VAL A 418 -1.22 -15.96 10.17
CA VAL A 418 -2.49 -16.03 10.92
C VAL A 418 -3.55 -15.13 10.28
N THR A 419 -3.19 -13.88 10.02
CA THR A 419 -4.13 -12.85 9.54
C THR A 419 -4.28 -12.82 8.02
N GLY A 420 -3.30 -13.35 7.28
CA GLY A 420 -3.18 -13.19 5.83
C GLY A 420 -2.75 -11.78 5.40
N MET A 421 -2.32 -10.92 6.33
CA MET A 421 -1.79 -9.58 6.06
C MET A 421 -0.27 -9.57 6.24
N MET A 422 0.48 -9.46 5.14
CA MET A 422 1.94 -9.39 5.15
C MET A 422 2.43 -8.13 5.84
N ARG A 423 3.00 -8.27 7.04
CA ARG A 423 3.55 -7.17 7.84
C ARG A 423 5.05 -7.02 7.63
N VAL A 424 5.50 -5.81 7.36
CA VAL A 424 6.91 -5.50 7.04
C VAL A 424 7.38 -4.31 7.87
N PHE A 425 8.49 -4.45 8.58
CA PHE A 425 9.12 -3.36 9.33
C PHE A 425 10.39 -2.94 8.61
N LEU A 426 10.53 -1.65 8.29
CA LEU A 426 11.78 -1.11 7.74
C LEU A 426 12.82 -1.00 8.86
N THR A 427 14.10 -1.11 8.50
CA THR A 427 15.18 -0.98 9.47
C THR A 427 15.81 0.41 9.42
N ALA A 428 16.14 0.94 10.60
CA ALA A 428 16.96 2.14 10.74
C ALA A 428 18.07 1.92 11.77
N VAL A 429 19.17 2.65 11.62
CA VAL A 429 20.26 2.70 12.59
C VAL A 429 20.27 4.08 13.23
N SER A 430 20.55 4.14 14.52
CA SER A 430 20.83 5.39 15.21
C SER A 430 22.00 5.24 16.17
N GLY A 431 22.66 6.36 16.46
CA GLY A 431 23.67 6.48 17.51
C GLY A 431 23.44 7.73 18.34
N PRO A 432 24.36 8.07 19.25
CA PRO A 432 24.20 9.19 20.19
C PRO A 432 23.98 10.56 19.54
N GLU A 433 24.54 10.75 18.33
CA GLU A 433 24.42 12.01 17.59
C GLU A 433 23.17 12.07 16.68
N THR A 434 22.45 10.96 16.53
CA THR A 434 21.23 10.91 15.71
C THR A 434 20.11 11.64 16.43
N ARG A 435 19.65 12.77 15.88
CA ARG A 435 18.59 13.58 16.49
C ARG A 435 17.19 13.09 16.15
N GLU A 436 16.94 12.74 14.89
CA GLU A 436 15.62 12.35 14.38
C GLU A 436 15.75 11.20 13.39
N ILE A 437 14.80 10.26 13.42
CA ILE A 437 14.64 9.24 12.37
C ILE A 437 13.29 9.45 11.68
N GLN A 438 13.32 9.49 10.35
CA GLN A 438 12.10 9.51 9.55
C GLN A 438 11.40 8.15 9.62
N ALA A 439 10.16 8.14 10.09
CA ALA A 439 9.34 6.95 10.12
C ALA A 439 8.51 6.79 8.82
N PRO A 440 8.15 5.56 8.45
CA PRO A 440 7.28 5.33 7.28
C PRO A 440 5.86 5.89 7.49
N ASP A 441 5.23 6.33 6.40
CA ASP A 441 3.81 6.73 6.33
C ASP A 441 2.94 5.52 5.93
N GLU A 442 1.83 5.29 6.65
CA GLU A 442 0.97 4.12 6.47
C GLU A 442 0.33 3.99 5.09
N LEU A 443 0.19 5.08 4.33
CA LEU A 443 -0.38 5.09 2.99
C LEU A 443 0.66 5.10 1.88
N LYS A 444 1.81 5.75 2.09
CA LYS A 444 2.82 5.94 1.04
C LYS A 444 3.88 4.86 1.02
N ASP A 445 4.29 4.37 2.18
CA ASP A 445 5.42 3.48 2.32
C ASP A 445 4.96 2.03 2.50
N PRO A 446 5.64 1.04 1.86
CA PRO A 446 5.28 -0.37 1.96
C PRO A 446 5.73 -0.99 3.30
N ALA A 447 5.39 -0.34 4.41
CA ALA A 447 5.80 -0.67 5.76
C ALA A 447 4.62 -0.63 6.75
N ASP A 448 4.76 -1.36 7.84
CA ASP A 448 3.81 -1.44 8.95
C ASP A 448 4.44 -1.01 10.26
N GLY A 449 5.71 -0.59 10.24
CA GLY A 449 6.46 -0.17 11.40
C GLY A 449 7.95 0.02 11.10
N LEU A 450 8.68 0.43 12.12
CA LEU A 450 10.11 0.71 12.07
C LEU A 450 10.84 -0.12 13.12
N LEU A 451 11.95 -0.75 12.73
CA LEU A 451 12.86 -1.48 13.59
C LEU A 451 14.17 -0.71 13.70
N VAL A 452 14.42 -0.10 14.86
CA VAL A 452 15.57 0.77 15.09
C VAL A 452 16.66 -0.01 15.84
N PHE A 453 17.85 -0.07 15.25
CA PHE A 453 19.07 -0.55 15.88
C PHE A 453 19.83 0.64 16.45
N HIS A 454 19.81 0.81 17.77
CA HIS A 454 20.45 1.93 18.45
C HIS A 454 21.78 1.53 19.07
N LEU A 455 22.85 2.21 18.63
CA LEU A 455 24.24 2.03 19.05
C LEU A 455 24.63 3.10 20.08
N GLY A 456 23.94 3.13 21.22
CA GLY A 456 24.14 4.14 22.24
C GLY A 456 23.37 3.84 23.52
N ALA A 457 23.51 4.74 24.50
CA ALA A 457 22.77 4.63 25.75
C ALA A 457 21.31 5.07 25.56
N ARG A 458 20.39 4.50 26.36
CA ARG A 458 18.94 4.78 26.26
C ARG A 458 18.54 6.23 26.55
N ASP A 459 19.39 7.01 27.18
CA ASP A 459 19.17 8.45 27.41
C ASP A 459 19.56 9.32 26.20
N GLN A 460 20.13 8.71 25.16
CA GLN A 460 20.57 9.36 23.91
C GLN A 460 19.73 8.94 22.70
N LEU A 461 18.47 8.56 22.93
CA LEU A 461 17.58 8.12 21.86
C LEU A 461 17.15 9.29 20.95
N PRO A 462 17.03 9.06 19.63
CA PRO A 462 16.51 10.05 18.70
C PRO A 462 15.02 10.33 18.97
N THR A 463 14.45 11.34 18.31
CA THR A 463 12.98 11.48 18.20
C THR A 463 12.47 10.71 16.99
N VAL A 464 11.36 9.97 17.14
CA VAL A 464 10.70 9.26 16.04
C VAL A 464 9.20 9.56 16.04
N ASN A 465 8.79 10.46 15.15
CA ASN A 465 7.39 10.79 14.96
C ASN A 465 6.75 9.78 14.00
N SER A 466 6.04 8.79 14.53
CA SER A 466 5.36 7.77 13.73
C SER A 466 3.93 7.51 14.21
N THR A 467 3.04 7.34 13.23
CA THR A 467 1.69 6.76 13.36
C THR A 467 1.71 5.23 13.37
N LEU A 468 2.83 4.63 12.98
CA LEU A 468 3.08 3.19 12.94
C LEU A 468 3.93 2.74 14.14
N PRO A 469 3.91 1.44 14.48
CA PRO A 469 4.70 0.92 15.57
C PRO A 469 6.20 1.03 15.34
N VAL A 470 6.93 1.41 16.40
CA VAL A 470 8.39 1.51 16.41
C VAL A 470 8.94 0.54 17.45
N ILE A 471 9.82 -0.35 17.03
CA ILE A 471 10.55 -1.27 17.89
C ILE A 471 11.99 -0.78 17.99
N LEU A 472 12.50 -0.68 19.21
CA LEU A 472 13.84 -0.21 19.51
C LEU A 472 14.69 -1.35 20.07
N GLY A 473 15.81 -1.63 19.40
CA GLY A 473 16.86 -2.53 19.87
C GLY A 473 18.04 -1.73 20.38
N THR A 474 18.52 -2.03 21.59
CA THR A 474 19.78 -1.50 22.13
C THR A 474 20.71 -2.66 22.49
N THR A 475 22.02 -2.43 22.43
CA THR A 475 23.04 -3.40 22.80
C THR A 475 23.96 -2.82 23.88
N THR A 476 24.50 -3.68 24.75
CA THR A 476 25.51 -3.30 25.75
C THR A 476 26.91 -3.15 25.16
N HIS A 477 27.13 -3.58 23.92
CA HIS A 477 28.41 -3.54 23.22
C HIS A 477 28.36 -2.74 21.91
N PRO A 478 27.91 -1.47 21.91
CA PRO A 478 27.81 -0.67 20.69
C PRO A 478 29.18 -0.43 20.03
N ASP A 479 30.23 -0.27 20.83
CA ASP A 479 31.60 0.00 20.36
C ASP A 479 32.15 -1.14 19.49
N VAL A 480 31.79 -2.39 19.79
CA VAL A 480 32.24 -3.56 18.99
C VAL A 480 31.64 -3.51 17.58
N VAL A 481 30.36 -3.15 17.48
CA VAL A 481 29.67 -2.98 16.20
C VAL A 481 30.26 -1.80 15.43
N LEU A 482 30.47 -0.66 16.11
CA LEU A 482 31.04 0.55 15.49
C LEU A 482 32.47 0.31 14.99
N ASN A 483 33.32 -0.36 15.76
CA ASN A 483 34.69 -0.66 15.35
C ASN A 483 34.75 -1.58 14.12
N SER A 484 33.94 -2.65 14.11
CA SER A 484 33.85 -3.56 12.96
C SER A 484 33.31 -2.84 11.71
N ALA A 485 32.29 -1.99 11.88
CA ALA A 485 31.75 -1.18 10.79
C ALA A 485 32.76 -0.16 10.25
N THR A 486 33.50 0.50 11.15
CA THR A 486 34.56 1.45 10.80
C THR A 486 35.64 0.79 9.96
N HIS A 487 36.08 -0.41 10.36
CA HIS A 487 37.07 -1.17 9.61
C HIS A 487 36.60 -1.50 8.19
N LEU A 488 35.38 -2.01 8.04
CA LEU A 488 34.80 -2.33 6.73
C LEU A 488 34.63 -1.09 5.84
N ILE A 489 34.11 0.01 6.40
CA ILE A 489 33.91 1.26 5.66
C ILE A 489 35.25 1.82 5.20
N ALA A 490 36.27 1.80 6.06
CA ALA A 490 37.61 2.25 5.70
C ALA A 490 38.22 1.40 4.57
N LEU A 491 38.05 0.06 4.59
CA LEU A 491 38.48 -0.81 3.49
C LEU A 491 37.74 -0.51 2.18
N LYS A 492 36.44 -0.22 2.24
CA LYS A 492 35.64 0.16 1.07
C LYS A 492 36.07 1.51 0.49
N GLU A 493 36.36 2.51 1.33
CA GLU A 493 36.91 3.79 0.88
C GLU A 493 38.32 3.61 0.29
N LEU A 494 39.15 2.73 0.87
CA LEU A 494 40.47 2.43 0.33
C LEU A 494 40.40 1.82 -1.09
N LEU A 495 39.38 0.99 -1.40
CA LEU A 495 39.20 0.41 -2.75
C LEU A 495 38.94 1.46 -3.86
N GLU A 496 38.56 2.68 -3.47
CA GLU A 496 38.41 3.82 -4.37
C GLU A 496 39.73 4.58 -4.62
N ASP A 497 40.78 4.29 -3.84
CA ASP A 497 42.10 4.90 -4.00
C ASP A 497 42.74 4.46 -5.34
N LYS A 498 43.21 5.44 -6.10
CA LYS A 498 43.81 5.25 -7.43
C LYS A 498 45.27 4.83 -7.35
N GLU A 499 45.91 4.95 -6.19
CA GLU A 499 47.30 4.56 -5.96
C GLU A 499 47.45 3.04 -5.70
N LEU A 500 46.33 2.33 -5.50
CA LEU A 500 46.33 0.88 -5.37
C LEU A 500 46.76 0.19 -6.67
N ASP A 501 47.85 -0.56 -6.61
CA ASP A 501 48.19 -1.50 -7.67
C ASP A 501 47.24 -2.72 -7.68
N HIS A 502 47.35 -3.56 -8.72
CA HIS A 502 46.47 -4.70 -8.89
C HIS A 502 46.57 -5.76 -7.77
N VAL A 503 47.72 -5.84 -7.07
CA VAL A 503 47.96 -6.79 -5.98
C VAL A 503 47.35 -6.25 -4.69
N ALA A 504 47.63 -4.98 -4.35
CA ALA A 504 47.05 -4.28 -3.22
C ALA A 504 45.52 -4.23 -3.33
N ARG A 505 45.00 -3.93 -4.52
CA ARG A 505 43.55 -3.91 -4.76
C ARG A 505 42.89 -5.27 -4.50
N ARG A 506 43.52 -6.36 -4.93
CA ARG A 506 43.01 -7.71 -4.69
C ARG A 506 43.02 -8.03 -3.19
N GLU A 507 44.09 -7.70 -2.49
CA GLU A 507 44.20 -7.92 -1.04
C GLU A 507 43.16 -7.11 -0.25
N VAL A 508 43.00 -5.81 -0.54
CA VAL A 508 41.96 -4.99 0.11
C VAL A 508 40.56 -5.53 -0.19
N THR A 509 40.34 -6.07 -1.40
CA THR A 509 39.06 -6.70 -1.75
C THR A 509 38.79 -7.93 -0.88
N ASP A 510 39.78 -8.81 -0.72
CA ASP A 510 39.66 -10.01 0.12
C ASP A 510 39.43 -9.63 1.60
N ARG A 511 40.16 -8.64 2.13
CA ARG A 511 39.96 -8.11 3.49
C ARG A 511 38.56 -7.51 3.66
N ALA A 512 38.05 -6.78 2.67
CA ALA A 512 36.70 -6.20 2.72
C ALA A 512 35.61 -7.27 2.75
N VAL A 513 35.78 -8.37 2.00
CA VAL A 513 34.85 -9.51 2.03
C VAL A 513 34.84 -10.16 3.42
N GLN A 514 36.02 -10.35 4.02
CA GLN A 514 36.14 -10.90 5.38
C GLN A 514 35.53 -9.97 6.44
N ALA A 515 35.86 -8.67 6.41
CA ALA A 515 35.31 -7.68 7.32
C ALA A 515 33.79 -7.54 7.18
N GLU A 516 33.23 -7.75 5.98
CA GLU A 516 31.78 -7.76 5.78
C GLU A 516 31.12 -8.99 6.41
N ALA A 517 31.75 -10.16 6.36
CA ALA A 517 31.26 -11.36 7.04
C ALA A 517 31.31 -11.19 8.56
N GLU A 518 32.42 -10.67 9.09
CA GLU A 518 32.62 -10.38 10.51
C GLU A 518 31.58 -9.37 11.03
N LEU A 519 31.35 -8.26 10.32
CA LEU A 519 30.36 -7.26 10.71
C LEU A 519 28.96 -7.86 10.84
N ARG A 520 28.57 -8.77 9.94
CA ARG A 520 27.26 -9.44 10.02
C ARG A 520 27.15 -10.31 11.29
N GLU A 521 28.20 -11.04 11.63
CA GLU A 521 28.25 -11.87 12.83
C GLU A 521 28.21 -11.02 14.11
N VAL A 522 28.97 -9.92 14.13
CA VAL A 522 28.99 -8.96 15.25
C VAL A 522 27.62 -8.33 15.44
N ILE A 523 26.96 -7.86 14.38
CA ILE A 523 25.59 -7.32 14.45
C ILE A 523 24.62 -8.39 14.95
N GLN A 524 24.69 -9.61 14.39
CA GLN A 524 23.81 -10.70 14.77
C GLN A 524 23.93 -11.02 16.26
N THR A 525 25.16 -11.06 16.78
CA THR A 525 25.46 -11.32 18.19
C THR A 525 25.01 -10.17 19.09
N ALA A 526 25.36 -8.93 18.73
CA ALA A 526 25.08 -7.73 19.51
C ALA A 526 23.57 -7.43 19.64
N PHE A 527 22.78 -7.83 18.65
CA PHE A 527 21.34 -7.58 18.59
C PHE A 527 20.49 -8.87 18.61
N TYR A 528 21.08 -10.01 18.97
CA TYR A 528 20.37 -11.29 19.02
C TYR A 528 19.23 -11.23 20.06
N PRO A 529 17.94 -11.37 19.68
CA PRO A 529 16.84 -11.10 20.62
C PRO A 529 16.83 -11.94 21.91
N PRO A 530 17.30 -13.21 21.91
CA PRO A 530 17.45 -14.01 23.13
C PRO A 530 18.61 -13.65 24.06
N THR A 531 19.59 -12.86 23.61
CA THR A 531 20.76 -12.54 24.46
C THR A 531 20.36 -11.63 25.62
N GLN A 532 21.13 -11.65 26.70
CA GLN A 532 20.98 -10.70 27.80
C GLN A 532 21.63 -9.33 27.46
N ASP A 533 22.50 -9.31 26.46
CA ASP A 533 23.28 -8.14 26.07
C ASP A 533 22.51 -7.21 25.12
N ALA A 534 21.35 -7.64 24.62
CA ALA A 534 20.46 -6.86 23.78
C ALA A 534 19.11 -6.70 24.46
N THR A 535 18.50 -5.54 24.31
CA THR A 535 17.13 -5.30 24.77
C THR A 535 16.27 -4.76 23.63
N TRP A 536 15.05 -5.28 23.54
CA TRP A 536 14.09 -4.96 22.49
C TRP A 536 12.78 -4.52 23.12
N ASP A 537 12.40 -3.26 22.87
CA ASP A 537 11.18 -2.66 23.40
C ASP A 537 10.26 -2.23 22.26
N LEU A 538 8.96 -2.45 22.43
CA LEU A 538 7.96 -1.70 21.68
C LEU A 538 7.99 -0.28 22.20
N TRP A 539 8.61 0.61 21.45
CA TRP A 539 8.84 1.98 21.87
C TRP A 539 7.63 2.85 21.54
N ASN A 540 7.02 2.71 20.38
CA ASN A 540 5.75 3.39 20.08
C ASN A 540 4.76 2.36 19.52
N ALA A 541 3.54 2.34 20.03
CA ALA A 541 2.47 1.49 19.52
C ALA A 541 1.76 2.10 18.28
N GLY A 542 2.11 3.32 17.89
CA GLY A 542 1.37 4.14 16.94
C GLY A 542 0.14 4.77 17.60
N LEU A 543 -0.31 5.92 17.06
CA LEU A 543 -1.53 6.69 17.40
C LEU A 543 -1.42 7.92 18.34
N ALA A 544 -0.27 8.23 18.94
CA ALA A 544 -0.11 9.50 19.67
C ALA A 544 1.33 10.05 19.57
N PRO A 545 1.59 11.06 18.72
CA PRO A 545 2.93 11.65 18.60
C PRO A 545 3.42 12.37 19.87
N GLU A 546 2.56 12.56 20.87
CA GLU A 546 2.84 13.36 22.08
C GLU A 546 2.70 12.59 23.41
N ALA A 547 2.33 11.30 23.39
CA ALA A 547 2.29 10.49 24.61
C ALA A 547 3.68 9.93 24.91
N SER A 548 4.08 9.92 26.19
CA SER A 548 5.29 9.21 26.60
C SER A 548 5.18 7.75 26.15
N PRO A 549 6.18 7.23 25.42
CA PRO A 549 6.12 5.87 24.89
C PRO A 549 5.94 4.86 26.02
N ASP A 550 4.80 4.16 26.07
CA ASP A 550 4.64 2.97 26.91
C ASP A 550 5.62 1.91 26.38
N SER A 551 6.80 1.81 27.01
CA SER A 551 7.81 0.85 26.59
C SER A 551 7.51 -0.52 27.21
N SER A 552 7.16 -1.49 26.37
CA SER A 552 7.03 -2.90 26.79
C SER A 552 8.14 -3.74 26.19
N SER A 553 8.89 -4.44 27.03
CA SER A 553 9.90 -5.39 26.57
C SER A 553 9.25 -6.56 25.80
N LEU A 554 9.84 -6.91 24.66
CA LEU A 554 9.35 -7.97 23.78
C LEU A 554 10.28 -9.20 23.84
N PRO A 555 9.88 -10.28 24.55
CA PRO A 555 10.68 -11.51 24.59
C PRO A 555 10.46 -12.33 23.31
N ALA A 556 11.43 -12.32 22.40
CA ALA A 556 11.36 -13.10 21.17
C ALA A 556 12.64 -13.89 20.89
N ARG A 557 12.51 -14.89 20.02
CA ARG A 557 13.62 -15.79 19.62
C ARG A 557 14.34 -15.36 18.35
N SER A 558 13.79 -14.38 17.63
CA SER A 558 14.32 -13.89 16.36
C SER A 558 13.73 -12.51 16.05
N LEU A 559 14.36 -11.78 15.12
CA LEU A 559 13.83 -10.48 14.65
C LEU A 559 12.42 -10.62 14.06
N SER A 560 12.13 -11.69 13.31
CA SER A 560 10.78 -11.95 12.79
C SER A 560 9.77 -12.22 13.91
N GLY A 561 10.21 -12.87 14.99
CA GLY A 561 9.40 -13.08 16.19
C GLY A 561 9.07 -11.76 16.89
N LEU A 562 10.05 -10.85 17.00
CA LEU A 562 9.85 -9.51 17.59
C LEU A 562 8.78 -8.73 16.84
N VAL A 563 8.94 -8.55 15.53
CA VAL A 563 7.98 -7.79 14.73
C VAL A 563 6.60 -8.46 14.71
N SER A 564 6.52 -9.79 14.84
CA SER A 564 5.25 -10.51 14.93
C SER A 564 4.53 -10.23 16.24
N LEU A 565 5.25 -10.25 17.37
CA LEU A 565 4.69 -9.93 18.69
C LEU A 565 4.25 -8.46 18.77
N ALA A 566 5.05 -7.55 18.22
CA ALA A 566 4.67 -6.14 18.10
C ALA A 566 3.37 -5.98 17.29
N CYS A 567 3.25 -6.68 16.15
CA CYS A 567 2.02 -6.64 15.35
C CYS A 567 0.80 -7.16 16.10
N GLU A 568 0.94 -8.22 16.91
CA GLU A 568 -0.17 -8.78 17.69
C GLU A 568 -0.65 -7.81 18.77
N ASN A 569 0.27 -7.07 19.39
CA ASN A 569 -0.07 -6.06 20.39
C ASN A 569 -0.71 -4.81 19.76
N VAL A 570 -0.21 -4.40 18.59
CA VAL A 570 -0.56 -3.11 17.96
C VAL A 570 -1.74 -3.23 17.02
N PHE A 571 -1.91 -4.37 16.34
CA PHE A 571 -3.00 -4.60 15.39
C PHE A 571 -3.95 -5.74 15.83
N PRO A 572 -4.47 -5.74 17.08
CA PRO A 572 -5.30 -6.83 17.60
C PRO A 572 -6.65 -6.96 16.88
N HIS A 573 -7.03 -5.94 16.11
CA HIS A 573 -8.27 -5.89 15.34
C HIS A 573 -8.04 -6.03 13.83
N THR A 574 -6.90 -6.62 13.41
CA THR A 574 -6.64 -6.93 11.99
C THR A 574 -7.69 -7.92 11.47
N PRO A 575 -8.35 -7.65 10.33
CA PRO A 575 -9.29 -8.59 9.75
C PRO A 575 -8.52 -9.75 9.09
N HIS A 576 -9.00 -10.97 9.28
CA HIS A 576 -8.39 -12.15 8.67
C HIS A 576 -8.79 -12.25 7.19
N ILE A 577 -7.80 -12.32 6.29
CA ILE A 577 -7.99 -12.40 4.84
C ILE A 577 -7.38 -13.71 4.34
N ARG A 578 -8.21 -14.59 3.76
CA ARG A 578 -7.75 -15.88 3.21
C ARG A 578 -7.29 -15.74 1.76
N ASN A 579 -6.51 -14.69 1.48
CA ASN A 579 -5.92 -14.41 0.18
C ASN A 579 -4.64 -13.57 0.33
N GLU A 580 -3.49 -14.22 0.21
CA GLU A 580 -2.17 -13.57 0.36
C GLU A 580 -1.87 -12.53 -0.74
N MET A 581 -2.58 -12.59 -1.87
CA MET A 581 -2.38 -11.62 -2.95
C MET A 581 -2.90 -10.24 -2.53
N LEU A 582 -4.03 -10.19 -1.80
CA LEU A 582 -4.60 -8.95 -1.27
C LEU A 582 -3.90 -8.43 -0.02
N GLY A 583 -3.35 -9.31 0.79
CA GLY A 583 -2.70 -9.00 2.06
C GLY A 583 -1.40 -8.22 1.97
N ARG A 584 -1.15 -7.47 0.89
CA ARG A 584 0.11 -6.77 0.61
C ARG A 584 -0.15 -5.28 0.46
N HIS A 585 0.87 -4.47 0.77
CA HIS A 585 0.84 -3.04 0.53
C HIS A 585 0.95 -2.72 -0.98
N SER A 586 1.86 -3.39 -1.68
CA SER A 586 1.94 -3.33 -3.15
C SER A 586 1.46 -4.65 -3.77
N LEU A 587 0.43 -4.55 -4.61
CA LEU A 587 -0.13 -5.68 -5.36
C LEU A 587 0.72 -5.96 -6.59
N THR A 588 0.81 -7.24 -6.98
CA THR A 588 1.28 -7.59 -8.32
C THR A 588 0.28 -7.09 -9.37
N SER A 589 0.74 -6.83 -10.60
CA SER A 589 -0.14 -6.40 -11.70
C SER A 589 -1.34 -7.33 -11.89
N ASN A 590 -1.13 -8.65 -11.81
CA ASN A 590 -2.19 -9.65 -11.89
C ASN A 590 -3.17 -9.56 -10.71
N ALA A 591 -2.68 -9.35 -9.48
CA ALA A 591 -3.53 -9.22 -8.31
C ALA A 591 -4.35 -7.92 -8.32
N ALA A 592 -3.73 -6.81 -8.75
CA ALA A 592 -4.40 -5.52 -8.90
C ALA A 592 -5.52 -5.60 -9.95
N ARG A 593 -5.24 -6.21 -11.11
CA ARG A 593 -6.24 -6.45 -12.16
C ARG A 593 -7.40 -7.30 -11.65
N ALA A 594 -7.11 -8.45 -11.04
CA ALA A 594 -8.15 -9.34 -10.52
C ALA A 594 -8.99 -8.68 -9.42
N ARG A 595 -8.39 -7.80 -8.59
CA ARG A 595 -9.13 -6.99 -7.62
C ARG A 595 -10.05 -5.98 -8.30
N SER A 596 -9.59 -5.28 -9.33
CA SER A 596 -10.43 -4.38 -10.14
C SER A 596 -11.60 -5.13 -10.79
N ASP A 597 -11.34 -6.29 -11.39
CA ASP A 597 -12.39 -7.12 -12.00
C ASP A 597 -13.46 -7.56 -10.96
N VAL A 598 -13.04 -7.83 -9.72
CA VAL A 598 -13.97 -8.11 -8.61
C VAL A 598 -14.76 -6.87 -8.21
N LEU A 599 -14.13 -5.70 -8.10
CA LEU A 599 -14.81 -4.43 -7.77
C LEU A 599 -15.84 -4.05 -8.84
N ASP A 600 -15.52 -4.26 -10.11
CA ASP A 600 -16.46 -4.06 -11.23
C ASP A 600 -17.65 -5.03 -11.13
N ALA A 601 -17.38 -6.29 -10.81
CA ALA A 601 -18.40 -7.30 -10.58
C ALA A 601 -19.30 -6.96 -9.38
N MET A 602 -18.76 -6.30 -8.34
CA MET A 602 -19.56 -5.84 -7.20
C MET A 602 -20.63 -4.83 -7.62
N LEU A 603 -20.39 -4.01 -8.66
CA LEU A 603 -21.33 -3.00 -9.13
C LEU A 603 -22.25 -3.49 -10.25
N THR A 604 -21.80 -4.46 -11.05
CA THR A 604 -22.51 -4.94 -12.25
C THR A 604 -23.26 -6.25 -12.03
N ARG A 605 -22.79 -7.11 -11.12
CA ARG A 605 -23.26 -8.49 -10.90
C ARG A 605 -23.57 -8.78 -9.42
N SER A 606 -23.97 -7.75 -8.66
CA SER A 606 -24.24 -7.82 -7.20
C SER A 606 -25.30 -8.84 -6.78
N GLY A 607 -26.20 -9.22 -7.69
CA GLY A 607 -27.27 -10.18 -7.42
C GLY A 607 -26.92 -11.63 -7.70
N GLU A 608 -25.76 -11.90 -8.30
CA GLU A 608 -25.34 -13.21 -8.76
C GLU A 608 -24.52 -13.94 -7.70
N GLN A 609 -24.67 -15.26 -7.64
CA GLN A 609 -23.78 -16.08 -6.82
C GLN A 609 -22.33 -15.87 -7.27
N TYR A 610 -21.43 -15.66 -6.31
CA TYR A 610 -20.01 -15.42 -6.58
C TYR A 610 -19.71 -14.23 -7.51
N LEU A 611 -20.64 -13.28 -7.63
CA LEU A 611 -20.57 -12.17 -8.60
C LEU A 611 -20.41 -12.65 -10.06
N GLY A 612 -20.93 -13.83 -10.38
CA GLY A 612 -20.85 -14.41 -11.72
C GLY A 612 -19.51 -15.04 -12.07
N PHE A 613 -18.59 -15.21 -11.11
CA PHE A 613 -17.33 -15.95 -11.30
C PHE A 613 -17.51 -17.47 -11.15
N ASP A 614 -18.65 -18.01 -11.59
CA ASP A 614 -19.01 -19.39 -11.30
C ASP A 614 -18.12 -20.41 -12.03
N ALA A 615 -17.92 -21.58 -11.40
CA ALA A 615 -16.94 -22.58 -11.79
C ALA A 615 -17.34 -23.43 -13.02
N THR A 616 -18.33 -22.99 -13.81
CA THR A 616 -18.85 -23.71 -14.98
C THR A 616 -17.85 -23.84 -16.14
N ALA A 617 -16.60 -23.38 -15.96
CA ALA A 617 -15.52 -23.55 -16.93
C ALA A 617 -14.19 -24.05 -16.31
N GLY A 618 -14.21 -24.81 -15.21
CA GLY A 618 -13.01 -25.50 -14.70
C GLY A 618 -11.81 -24.58 -14.35
N ARG A 619 -12.02 -23.27 -14.21
CA ARG A 619 -11.00 -22.28 -13.90
C ARG A 619 -11.38 -21.54 -12.63
N TYR A 620 -10.82 -21.98 -11.51
CA TYR A 620 -10.82 -21.18 -10.29
C TYR A 620 -9.77 -20.07 -10.43
N GLY A 621 -10.17 -18.98 -11.09
CA GLY A 621 -9.28 -17.86 -11.42
C GLY A 621 -8.91 -16.98 -10.21
N PRO A 622 -7.93 -16.07 -10.36
CA PRO A 622 -7.53 -15.13 -9.31
C PRO A 622 -8.70 -14.29 -8.75
N GLU A 623 -9.65 -13.89 -9.59
CA GLU A 623 -10.84 -13.11 -9.22
C GLU A 623 -11.74 -13.90 -8.27
N ARG A 624 -11.97 -15.18 -8.60
CA ARG A 624 -12.76 -16.10 -7.77
C ARG A 624 -12.09 -16.38 -6.43
N ALA A 625 -10.76 -16.50 -6.42
CA ALA A 625 -9.98 -16.66 -5.20
C ALA A 625 -10.03 -15.41 -4.31
N ILE A 626 -9.93 -14.22 -4.89
CA ILE A 626 -10.08 -12.93 -4.19
C ILE A 626 -11.48 -12.79 -3.59
N TYR A 627 -12.52 -13.01 -4.39
CA TYR A 627 -13.90 -12.98 -3.91
C TYR A 627 -14.10 -13.93 -2.73
N SER A 628 -13.61 -15.17 -2.85
CA SER A 628 -13.84 -16.20 -1.82
C SER A 628 -13.09 -15.90 -0.54
N GLY A 629 -11.81 -15.49 -0.65
CA GLY A 629 -10.93 -15.25 0.49
C GLY A 629 -11.12 -13.90 1.20
N ALA A 630 -11.85 -12.97 0.59
CA ALA A 630 -12.17 -11.68 1.18
C ALA A 630 -13.69 -11.46 1.30
N LEU A 631 -14.43 -11.23 0.21
CA LEU A 631 -15.84 -10.85 0.29
C LEU A 631 -16.72 -11.93 0.93
N ALA A 632 -16.61 -13.18 0.48
CA ALA A 632 -17.38 -14.28 1.06
C ALA A 632 -16.88 -14.65 2.46
N TYR A 633 -15.55 -14.73 2.65
CA TYR A 633 -14.94 -15.08 3.94
C TYR A 633 -15.26 -14.08 5.05
N LEU A 634 -15.36 -12.78 4.72
CA LEU A 634 -15.74 -11.73 5.67
C LEU A 634 -17.27 -11.58 5.82
N GLY A 635 -18.06 -12.36 5.09
CA GLY A 635 -19.52 -12.29 5.13
C GLY A 635 -20.11 -11.04 4.47
N LEU A 636 -19.34 -10.35 3.63
CA LEU A 636 -19.73 -9.10 2.99
C LEU A 636 -20.67 -9.31 1.79
N HIS A 637 -20.67 -10.50 1.19
CA HIS A 637 -21.58 -10.88 0.10
C HIS A 637 -22.10 -12.30 0.30
N ARG A 638 -23.43 -12.47 0.39
CA ARG A 638 -24.08 -13.75 0.73
C ARG A 638 -25.47 -13.86 0.13
N ALA A 639 -26.05 -15.06 0.22
CA ALA A 639 -27.43 -15.30 -0.20
C ALA A 639 -28.39 -14.50 0.69
N ASN A 640 -29.41 -13.89 0.09
CA ASN A 640 -30.45 -13.19 0.80
C ASN A 640 -31.37 -14.23 1.46
N SER A 641 -31.28 -14.42 2.77
CA SER A 641 -32.22 -15.27 3.52
C SER A 641 -33.59 -14.60 3.56
N THR A 642 -34.61 -15.22 2.96
CA THR A 642 -35.99 -14.73 2.95
C THR A 642 -36.58 -14.73 4.38
N ILE A 643 -36.83 -13.51 4.90
CA ILE A 643 -37.90 -13.05 5.82
C ILE A 643 -37.74 -13.28 7.35
N GLN A 644 -37.56 -12.17 8.08
CA GLN A 644 -38.42 -11.79 9.21
C GLN A 644 -38.85 -10.31 9.07
N ALA A 645 -40.02 -10.02 9.63
CA ALA A 645 -40.94 -8.98 9.21
C ALA A 645 -40.51 -7.54 9.58
N GLU A 646 -41.10 -6.60 8.84
CA GLU A 646 -41.19 -5.16 9.07
C GLU A 646 -40.00 -4.29 8.57
N ASN A 647 -40.12 -3.86 7.30
CA ASN A 647 -39.55 -2.63 6.69
C ASN A 647 -38.46 -2.75 5.62
N SER A 648 -38.23 -3.91 4.97
CA SER A 648 -37.41 -3.94 3.73
C SER A 648 -38.11 -4.69 2.60
N THR A 649 -38.54 -3.93 1.59
CA THR A 649 -39.12 -4.42 0.32
C THR A 649 -38.08 -4.53 -0.80
N SER A 650 -36.77 -4.57 -0.51
CA SER A 650 -35.78 -4.02 -1.46
C SER A 650 -34.87 -4.98 -2.23
N SER A 651 -35.04 -6.30 -2.24
CA SER A 651 -34.27 -7.13 -3.19
C SER A 651 -34.96 -8.44 -3.58
N LEU A 652 -35.29 -8.56 -4.86
CA LEU A 652 -35.68 -9.81 -5.53
C LEU A 652 -34.46 -10.66 -5.94
N LEU A 653 -33.24 -10.17 -5.67
CA LEU A 653 -32.01 -10.85 -6.07
C LEU A 653 -31.65 -11.95 -5.06
N PRO A 654 -31.16 -13.11 -5.50
CA PRO A 654 -30.83 -14.23 -4.63
C PRO A 654 -29.59 -13.96 -3.75
N TYR A 655 -28.71 -13.03 -4.14
CA TYR A 655 -27.52 -12.62 -3.40
C TYR A 655 -27.48 -11.09 -3.22
N GLY A 656 -26.69 -10.63 -2.24
CA GLY A 656 -26.47 -9.22 -1.99
C GLY A 656 -25.36 -8.93 -0.98
N PHE A 657 -25.04 -7.64 -0.83
CA PHE A 657 -24.06 -7.17 0.14
C PHE A 657 -24.65 -6.96 1.53
N SER A 658 -23.86 -7.23 2.56
CA SER A 658 -24.25 -7.02 3.96
C SER A 658 -23.06 -6.69 4.83
N ALA A 659 -23.33 -6.17 6.03
CA ALA A 659 -22.31 -6.12 7.09
C ALA A 659 -21.84 -7.55 7.47
N PRO A 660 -20.61 -7.70 7.99
CA PRO A 660 -20.13 -8.97 8.52
C PRO A 660 -21.11 -9.53 9.57
N GLY A 661 -21.45 -10.82 9.45
CA GLY A 661 -22.35 -11.48 10.41
C GLY A 661 -21.66 -11.86 11.74
N GLU A 662 -22.43 -12.44 12.67
CA GLU A 662 -21.93 -12.88 13.99
C GLU A 662 -20.77 -13.89 13.92
N GLY A 663 -20.70 -14.72 12.87
CA GLY A 663 -19.61 -15.68 12.66
C GLY A 663 -18.29 -15.09 12.12
N HIS A 664 -18.17 -13.76 12.00
CA HIS A 664 -17.02 -13.07 11.41
C HIS A 664 -16.38 -12.07 12.39
N GLU A 665 -16.08 -12.53 13.61
CA GLU A 665 -15.58 -11.71 14.73
C GLU A 665 -14.39 -10.82 14.37
N HIS A 666 -13.43 -11.31 13.58
CA HIS A 666 -12.26 -10.54 13.17
C HIS A 666 -12.56 -9.42 12.15
N ALA A 667 -13.70 -9.47 11.45
CA ALA A 667 -14.09 -8.45 10.49
C ALA A 667 -14.90 -7.31 11.13
N GLN A 668 -15.58 -7.59 12.25
CA GLN A 668 -16.50 -6.65 12.90
C GLN A 668 -15.84 -5.35 13.37
N PRO A 669 -14.69 -5.37 14.10
CA PRO A 669 -14.09 -4.14 14.60
C PRO A 669 -13.72 -3.13 13.51
N VAL A 670 -13.14 -3.64 12.41
CA VAL A 670 -12.76 -2.83 11.24
C VAL A 670 -14.00 -2.27 10.54
N TRP A 671 -15.04 -3.10 10.41
CA TRP A 671 -16.28 -2.68 9.80
C TRP A 671 -16.99 -1.59 10.62
N GLU A 672 -17.05 -1.74 11.94
CA GLU A 672 -17.59 -0.73 12.86
C GLU A 672 -16.78 0.57 12.79
N ALA A 673 -15.45 0.48 12.72
CA ALA A 673 -14.58 1.64 12.54
C ALA A 673 -14.88 2.38 11.23
N LEU A 674 -15.05 1.64 10.13
CA LEU A 674 -15.45 2.20 8.83
C LEU A 674 -16.81 2.89 8.92
N GLN A 675 -17.82 2.24 9.54
CA GLN A 675 -19.15 2.84 9.71
C GLN A 675 -19.07 4.12 10.54
N LYS A 676 -18.35 4.10 11.67
CA LYS A 676 -18.15 5.27 12.53
C LYS A 676 -17.44 6.41 11.81
N ALA A 677 -16.41 6.11 11.01
CA ALA A 677 -15.70 7.11 10.22
C ALA A 677 -16.60 7.75 9.17
N LEU A 678 -17.44 6.94 8.49
CA LEU A 678 -18.44 7.44 7.56
C LEU A 678 -19.50 8.30 8.26
N ASP A 679 -20.03 7.87 9.42
CA ASP A 679 -21.04 8.61 10.18
C ASP A 679 -20.50 9.95 10.73
N ALA A 680 -19.22 9.98 11.10
CA ALA A 680 -18.56 11.20 11.56
C ALA A 680 -18.34 12.25 10.46
N ALA A 681 -18.40 11.85 9.18
CA ALA A 681 -18.20 12.71 8.02
C ALA A 681 -19.41 13.65 7.75
N THR A 682 -19.88 14.39 8.75
CA THR A 682 -21.01 15.34 8.63
C THR A 682 -20.73 16.53 7.71
N ARG A 683 -19.45 16.77 7.39
CA ARG A 683 -18.95 17.67 6.35
C ARG A 683 -18.18 16.86 5.30
N ARG A 684 -17.91 17.45 4.13
CA ARG A 684 -17.04 16.84 3.11
C ARG A 684 -15.71 16.45 3.77
N THR A 685 -15.45 15.15 3.78
CA THR A 685 -14.30 14.52 4.43
C THR A 685 -13.60 13.66 3.39
N SER A 686 -12.30 13.86 3.22
CA SER A 686 -11.53 13.13 2.20
C SER A 686 -11.58 11.63 2.45
N LEU A 687 -11.76 10.85 1.39
CA LEU A 687 -11.76 9.40 1.48
C LEU A 687 -10.39 8.87 1.95
N ASP A 688 -9.31 9.59 1.69
CA ASP A 688 -7.97 9.32 2.24
C ASP A 688 -8.00 9.22 3.78
N GLN A 689 -8.70 10.16 4.44
CA GLN A 689 -8.83 10.17 5.90
C GLN A 689 -9.61 8.95 6.41
N ILE A 690 -10.65 8.53 5.70
CA ILE A 690 -11.43 7.32 6.03
C ILE A 690 -10.56 6.07 5.87
N ILE A 691 -9.76 6.00 4.80
CA ILE A 691 -8.85 4.88 4.55
C ILE A 691 -7.76 4.82 5.62
N ARG A 692 -7.17 5.96 6.02
CA ARG A 692 -6.16 6.02 7.11
C ARG A 692 -6.67 5.45 8.41
N VAL A 693 -7.94 5.66 8.76
CA VAL A 693 -8.55 5.04 9.96
C VAL A 693 -8.45 3.52 9.91
N LEU A 694 -8.65 2.91 8.73
CA LEU A 694 -8.55 1.45 8.56
C LEU A 694 -7.11 0.95 8.48
N MET A 695 -6.21 1.72 7.89
CA MET A 695 -4.81 1.33 7.69
C MET A 695 -3.94 1.57 8.93
N SER A 696 -4.40 2.39 9.87
CA SER A 696 -3.71 2.64 11.14
C SER A 696 -4.00 1.55 12.18
N PRO A 697 -3.18 1.44 13.25
CA PRO A 697 -3.57 0.69 14.44
C PRO A 697 -4.95 1.14 14.97
N PRO A 698 -5.75 0.26 15.59
CA PRO A 698 -5.49 -1.15 15.88
C PRO A 698 -5.85 -2.13 14.74
N TYR A 699 -6.08 -1.65 13.51
CA TYR A 699 -6.64 -2.45 12.41
C TYR A 699 -5.59 -2.86 11.37
N GLY A 700 -4.78 -1.91 10.89
CA GLY A 700 -3.73 -2.20 9.92
C GLY A 700 -4.22 -2.82 8.60
N VAL A 701 -5.36 -2.41 8.06
CA VAL A 701 -5.87 -2.95 6.78
C VAL A 701 -4.88 -2.65 5.64
N LYS A 702 -4.69 -3.59 4.72
CA LYS A 702 -3.77 -3.42 3.57
C LYS A 702 -4.42 -2.71 2.38
N ALA A 703 -3.58 -2.08 1.56
CA ALA A 703 -3.97 -1.42 0.31
C ALA A 703 -4.77 -2.33 -0.64
N GLY A 704 -4.50 -3.64 -0.64
CA GLY A 704 -5.29 -4.60 -1.42
C GLY A 704 -6.71 -4.84 -0.89
N VAL A 705 -6.96 -4.59 0.40
CA VAL A 705 -8.17 -5.03 1.10
C VAL A 705 -9.13 -3.88 1.37
N TRP A 706 -8.64 -2.68 1.71
CA TRP A 706 -9.53 -1.54 1.97
C TRP A 706 -10.53 -1.26 0.85
N PRO A 707 -10.22 -1.44 -0.46
CA PRO A 707 -11.20 -1.14 -1.51
C PRO A 707 -12.44 -2.02 -1.42
N LEU A 708 -12.26 -3.29 -1.06
CA LEU A 708 -13.37 -4.23 -0.90
C LEU A 708 -14.27 -3.80 0.27
N LEU A 709 -13.68 -3.34 1.37
CA LEU A 709 -14.44 -2.86 2.54
C LEU A 709 -15.17 -1.54 2.23
N VAL A 710 -14.46 -0.55 1.69
CA VAL A 710 -15.00 0.78 1.39
C VAL A 710 -16.08 0.71 0.32
N VAL A 711 -15.86 0.00 -0.79
CA VAL A 711 -16.87 -0.12 -1.85
C VAL A 711 -18.10 -0.89 -1.34
N THR A 712 -17.93 -1.96 -0.56
CA THR A 712 -19.08 -2.64 0.08
C THR A 712 -19.86 -1.68 0.99
N ALA A 713 -19.17 -0.91 1.83
CA ALA A 713 -19.80 0.05 2.71
C ALA A 713 -20.54 1.14 1.93
N LEU A 714 -19.95 1.67 0.85
CA LEU A 714 -20.62 2.61 -0.03
C LEU A 714 -21.87 1.96 -0.64
N VAL A 715 -21.80 0.76 -1.21
CA VAL A 715 -22.97 0.06 -1.79
C VAL A 715 -24.11 -0.09 -0.78
N ILE A 716 -23.81 -0.49 0.46
CA ILE A 716 -24.80 -0.64 1.54
C ILE A 716 -25.37 0.73 1.95
N ARG A 717 -24.50 1.73 2.11
CA ARG A 717 -24.83 3.10 2.57
C ARG A 717 -25.25 4.02 1.43
N ARG A 718 -25.88 3.48 0.37
CA ARG A 718 -26.28 4.27 -0.82
C ARG A 718 -27.31 5.35 -0.56
N HIS A 719 -28.12 5.19 0.49
CA HIS A 719 -29.19 6.13 0.81
C HIS A 719 -28.71 7.34 1.60
N ASP A 720 -27.63 7.22 2.36
CA ASP A 720 -27.25 8.19 3.39
C ASP A 720 -25.79 8.63 3.36
N VAL A 721 -24.96 8.16 2.42
CA VAL A 721 -23.60 8.70 2.20
C VAL A 721 -23.50 9.31 0.80
N ALA A 722 -23.22 10.60 0.72
CA ALA A 722 -22.92 11.29 -0.53
C ALA A 722 -21.44 11.13 -0.90
N LEU A 723 -21.15 11.08 -2.20
CA LEU A 723 -19.81 10.97 -2.78
C LEU A 723 -19.54 12.18 -3.67
N PHE A 724 -18.33 12.73 -3.61
CA PHE A 724 -17.90 13.87 -4.41
C PHE A 724 -16.53 13.60 -5.04
N GLU A 725 -16.26 14.21 -6.19
CA GLU A 725 -14.96 14.24 -6.86
C GLU A 725 -14.61 15.71 -7.12
N GLU A 726 -13.49 16.19 -6.56
CA GLU A 726 -13.03 17.58 -6.69
C GLU A 726 -14.13 18.62 -6.36
N GLY A 727 -14.93 18.33 -5.34
CA GLY A 727 -16.02 19.17 -4.88
C GLY A 727 -17.33 19.05 -5.67
N SER A 728 -17.36 18.29 -6.77
CA SER A 728 -18.57 18.01 -7.56
C SER A 728 -19.28 16.77 -7.05
N TYR A 729 -20.61 16.81 -6.90
CA TYR A 729 -21.40 15.67 -6.44
C TYR A 729 -21.42 14.53 -7.49
N LEU A 730 -21.14 13.31 -7.05
CA LEU A 730 -21.20 12.11 -7.87
C LEU A 730 -22.51 11.35 -7.62
N PRO A 731 -23.49 11.40 -8.54
CA PRO A 731 -24.80 10.78 -8.34
C PRO A 731 -24.79 9.26 -8.47
N ARG A 732 -23.71 8.68 -9.02
CA ARG A 732 -23.62 7.23 -9.26
C ARG A 732 -22.24 6.70 -8.87
N LEU A 733 -22.23 5.51 -8.27
CA LEU A 733 -21.02 4.74 -8.07
C LEU A 733 -20.89 3.74 -9.23
N THR A 734 -19.95 4.01 -10.14
CA THR A 734 -19.69 3.20 -11.34
C THR A 734 -18.27 2.62 -11.32
N PRO A 735 -17.97 1.58 -12.12
CA PRO A 735 -16.63 1.02 -12.26
C PRO A 735 -15.53 2.06 -12.49
N ASP A 736 -15.75 2.99 -13.41
CA ASP A 736 -14.81 4.06 -13.74
C ASP A 736 -14.54 5.03 -12.57
N VAL A 737 -15.53 5.26 -11.71
CA VAL A 737 -15.37 6.05 -10.48
C VAL A 737 -14.53 5.28 -9.47
N VAL A 738 -14.77 3.97 -9.32
CA VAL A 738 -14.00 3.12 -8.41
C VAL A 738 -12.52 3.05 -8.83
N ASP A 739 -12.24 2.91 -10.13
CA ASP A 739 -10.86 2.95 -10.64
C ASP A 739 -10.15 4.28 -10.34
N ARG A 740 -10.86 5.41 -10.47
CA ARG A 740 -10.31 6.73 -10.10
C ARG A 740 -10.11 6.86 -8.58
N ILE A 741 -11.01 6.30 -7.77
CA ILE A 741 -10.87 6.23 -6.30
C ILE A 741 -9.61 5.43 -5.93
N LEU A 742 -9.37 4.29 -6.58
CA LEU A 742 -8.18 3.47 -6.34
C LEU A 742 -6.89 4.19 -6.71
N ALA A 743 -6.91 4.96 -7.79
CA ALA A 743 -5.74 5.68 -8.28
C ALA A 743 -5.42 6.92 -7.45
N ALA A 744 -6.44 7.66 -6.97
CA ALA A 744 -6.26 8.91 -6.26
C ALA A 744 -7.38 9.16 -5.23
N PRO A 745 -7.40 8.43 -4.10
CA PRO A 745 -8.49 8.54 -3.11
C PRO A 745 -8.61 9.94 -2.50
N ALA A 746 -7.53 10.70 -2.42
CA ALA A 746 -7.52 12.07 -1.91
C ALA A 746 -8.36 13.07 -2.74
N ARG A 747 -8.69 12.75 -4.00
CA ARG A 747 -9.55 13.58 -4.87
C ARG A 747 -11.04 13.40 -4.58
N PHE A 748 -11.39 12.40 -3.75
CA PHE A 748 -12.76 12.05 -3.43
C PHE A 748 -13.11 12.41 -2.00
N ASP A 749 -14.31 12.93 -1.80
CA ASP A 749 -14.86 13.21 -0.47
C ASP A 749 -16.13 12.41 -0.25
N VAL A 750 -16.36 12.02 1.01
CA VAL A 750 -17.65 11.50 1.48
C VAL A 750 -18.30 12.49 2.43
N LYS A 751 -19.64 12.47 2.45
CA LYS A 751 -20.44 13.24 3.41
C LYS A 751 -21.60 12.39 3.88
N TYR A 752 -21.79 12.31 5.18
CA TYR A 752 -22.93 11.66 5.80
C TYR A 752 -24.17 12.57 5.70
N THR A 753 -25.22 12.00 5.12
CA THR A 753 -26.44 12.67 4.70
C THR A 753 -27.66 11.87 5.16
N PRO A 754 -27.92 11.78 6.49
CA PRO A 754 -29.00 10.96 7.00
C PRO A 754 -30.37 11.48 6.55
N VAL A 755 -30.97 10.78 5.59
CA VAL A 755 -32.33 11.04 5.09
C VAL A 755 -33.32 9.94 5.47
N GLY A 756 -32.87 8.89 6.17
CA GLY A 756 -33.71 7.76 6.58
C GLY A 756 -34.43 7.95 7.93
N GLN A 757 -33.97 8.86 8.80
CA GLN A 757 -34.55 9.09 10.13
C GLN A 757 -34.59 10.60 10.49
N GLY A 758 -35.43 10.98 11.47
CA GLY A 758 -35.50 12.34 11.99
C GLY A 758 -36.23 13.35 11.11
N GLN A 759 -35.91 14.64 11.29
CA GLN A 759 -36.57 15.75 10.58
C GLN A 759 -36.31 15.73 9.07
N ARG A 760 -35.07 15.44 8.66
CA ARG A 760 -34.67 15.38 7.25
C ARG A 760 -35.49 14.34 6.47
N ALA A 761 -35.69 13.16 7.03
CA ALA A 761 -36.54 12.12 6.46
C ALA A 761 -38.00 12.55 6.30
N SER A 762 -38.54 13.23 7.32
CA SER A 762 -39.92 13.73 7.30
C SER A 762 -40.14 14.76 6.19
N VAL A 763 -39.15 15.63 5.97
CA VAL A 763 -39.16 16.64 4.90
C VAL A 763 -39.06 15.98 3.52
N ILE A 764 -38.09 15.09 3.31
CA ILE A 764 -37.91 14.37 2.02
C ILE A 764 -39.20 13.63 1.64
N LYS A 765 -39.79 12.87 2.57
CA LYS A 765 -41.02 12.11 2.32
C LYS A 765 -42.18 13.02 1.89
N LYS A 766 -42.32 14.19 2.52
CA LYS A 766 -43.35 15.17 2.16
C LYS A 766 -43.08 15.84 0.82
N LEU A 767 -41.83 16.18 0.53
CA LEU A 767 -41.45 16.78 -0.74
C LEU A 767 -41.61 15.80 -1.91
N LEU A 768 -41.29 14.51 -1.74
CA LEU A 768 -41.55 13.49 -2.76
C LEU A 768 -43.05 13.42 -3.12
N VAL A 769 -43.93 13.46 -2.12
CA VAL A 769 -45.39 13.46 -2.35
C VAL A 769 -45.86 14.77 -2.97
N SER A 770 -45.43 15.92 -2.45
CA SER A 770 -45.90 17.23 -2.88
C SER A 770 -45.41 17.59 -4.28
N LEU A 771 -44.18 17.24 -4.62
CA LEU A 771 -43.60 17.42 -5.95
C LEU A 771 -43.99 16.31 -6.94
N LYS A 772 -44.70 15.25 -6.49
CA LYS A 772 -45.12 14.09 -7.29
C LYS A 772 -43.94 13.38 -7.96
N VAL A 773 -42.85 13.17 -7.22
CA VAL A 773 -41.61 12.56 -7.73
C VAL A 773 -41.42 11.18 -7.13
N GLU A 774 -41.20 10.18 -7.99
CA GLU A 774 -40.79 8.85 -7.55
C GLU A 774 -39.27 8.67 -7.70
N PRO A 775 -38.57 8.19 -6.66
CA PRO A 775 -37.14 7.94 -6.75
C PRO A 775 -36.84 6.71 -7.62
N PRO A 776 -35.83 6.79 -8.52
CA PRO A 776 -35.44 5.68 -9.36
C PRO A 776 -34.89 4.50 -8.54
N ARG A 777 -35.31 3.28 -8.89
CA ARG A 777 -34.94 2.04 -8.15
C ARG A 777 -33.53 1.49 -8.43
N SER A 778 -32.63 2.27 -9.04
CA SER A 778 -31.28 1.81 -9.40
C SER A 778 -30.38 1.68 -8.16
N GLN A 779 -29.66 0.55 -8.05
CA GLN A 779 -28.68 0.34 -6.97
C GLN A 779 -27.42 1.21 -7.09
N ALA A 780 -27.09 1.69 -8.30
CA ALA A 780 -25.93 2.53 -8.54
C ALA A 780 -26.11 3.98 -8.07
N LEU A 781 -27.36 4.44 -7.90
CA LEU A 781 -27.69 5.82 -7.53
C LEU A 781 -27.39 6.12 -6.05
N ARG A 782 -26.66 7.21 -5.81
CA ARG A 782 -26.40 7.79 -4.49
C ARG A 782 -27.54 8.71 -4.07
N ASN A 783 -27.94 8.61 -2.80
CA ASN A 783 -28.98 9.41 -2.16
C ASN A 783 -30.22 9.61 -3.08
N PRO A 784 -30.84 8.53 -3.58
CA PRO A 784 -31.84 8.60 -4.65
C PRO A 784 -33.02 9.53 -4.31
N ASP A 785 -33.50 9.47 -3.06
CA ASP A 785 -34.63 10.30 -2.59
C ASP A 785 -34.28 11.79 -2.57
N LEU A 786 -33.10 12.11 -2.02
CA LEU A 786 -32.57 13.48 -1.98
C LEU A 786 -32.37 14.04 -3.38
N LEU A 787 -31.73 13.26 -4.26
CA LEU A 787 -31.41 13.68 -5.61
C LEU A 787 -32.68 13.86 -6.45
N SER A 788 -33.68 13.01 -6.27
CA SER A 788 -34.99 13.15 -6.93
C SER A 788 -35.69 14.45 -6.57
N VAL A 789 -35.72 14.80 -5.28
CA VAL A 789 -36.31 16.07 -4.83
C VAL A 789 -35.50 17.26 -5.36
N ALA A 790 -34.17 17.25 -5.19
CA ALA A 790 -33.32 18.35 -5.65
C ALA A 790 -33.41 18.56 -7.16
N ARG A 791 -33.39 17.47 -7.95
CA ARG A 791 -33.53 17.53 -9.41
C ARG A 791 -34.88 18.10 -9.83
N ALA A 792 -35.97 17.66 -9.21
CA ALA A 792 -37.30 18.17 -9.53
C ALA A 792 -37.44 19.68 -9.23
N LEU A 793 -36.74 20.19 -8.21
CA LEU A 793 -36.70 21.63 -7.94
C LEU A 793 -35.81 22.39 -8.92
N LEU A 794 -34.63 21.86 -9.26
CA LEU A 794 -33.70 22.48 -10.21
C LEU A 794 -34.29 22.57 -11.63
N GLU A 795 -34.97 21.50 -12.08
CA GLU A 795 -35.64 21.48 -13.39
C GLU A 795 -36.66 22.62 -13.53
N ARG A 796 -37.34 23.01 -12.44
CA ARG A 796 -38.30 24.15 -12.45
C ARG A 796 -37.63 25.50 -12.74
N VAL A 797 -36.35 25.67 -12.43
CA VAL A 797 -35.61 26.91 -12.70
C VAL A 797 -34.85 26.84 -14.04
N MET A 798 -34.38 25.67 -14.44
CA MET A 798 -33.65 25.48 -15.70
C MET A 798 -34.48 25.81 -16.94
N VAL A 799 -35.79 25.56 -16.90
CA VAL A 799 -36.71 25.72 -18.04
C VAL A 799 -37.29 27.16 -18.14
N LEU A 800 -37.00 28.04 -17.17
CA LEU A 800 -37.51 29.41 -17.16
C LEU A 800 -36.95 30.25 -18.32
N ASN A 801 -37.82 31.04 -18.95
CA ASN A 801 -37.48 32.07 -19.93
C ASN A 801 -36.78 33.29 -19.28
N SER A 802 -36.36 34.28 -20.09
CA SER A 802 -35.61 35.44 -19.59
C SER A 802 -36.41 36.28 -18.59
N TYR A 803 -37.71 36.50 -18.84
CA TYR A 803 -38.59 37.23 -17.92
C TYR A 803 -38.71 36.52 -16.58
N ALA A 804 -39.05 35.22 -16.58
CA ALA A 804 -39.27 34.45 -15.37
C ALA A 804 -38.01 34.33 -14.49
N ARG A 805 -36.82 34.40 -15.08
CA ARG A 805 -35.55 34.47 -14.34
C ARG A 805 -35.30 35.82 -13.66
N LYS A 806 -35.82 36.92 -14.21
CA LYS A 806 -35.47 38.28 -13.79
C LYS A 806 -36.56 38.99 -13.00
N THR A 807 -37.83 38.62 -13.20
CA THR A 807 -38.97 39.34 -12.62
C THR A 807 -38.89 39.37 -11.09
N LYS A 808 -39.27 40.50 -10.51
CA LYS A 808 -39.46 40.69 -9.07
C LYS A 808 -40.95 40.74 -8.70
N ARG A 809 -41.86 40.54 -9.66
CA ARG A 809 -43.32 40.53 -9.48
C ARG A 809 -43.83 39.16 -9.01
N ILE A 810 -43.14 38.59 -8.03
CA ILE A 810 -43.47 37.31 -7.38
C ILE A 810 -43.30 37.47 -5.87
N SER A 811 -43.78 36.52 -5.09
CA SER A 811 -43.66 36.55 -3.64
C SER A 811 -42.19 36.61 -3.16
N PRO A 812 -41.92 37.18 -1.97
CA PRO A 812 -40.58 37.19 -1.39
C PRO A 812 -39.98 35.79 -1.24
N ASP A 813 -40.82 34.81 -0.89
CA ASP A 813 -40.45 33.40 -0.76
C ASP A 813 -40.04 32.80 -2.11
N ALA A 814 -40.83 33.00 -3.17
CA ALA A 814 -40.51 32.54 -4.52
C ALA A 814 -39.23 33.19 -5.07
N LEU A 815 -39.02 34.48 -4.82
CA LEU A 815 -37.81 35.18 -5.23
C LEU A 815 -36.56 34.61 -4.53
N ALA A 816 -36.64 34.40 -3.22
CA ALA A 816 -35.54 33.84 -2.44
C ALA A 816 -35.23 32.39 -2.85
N VAL A 817 -36.26 31.56 -3.06
CA VAL A 817 -36.13 30.17 -3.52
C VAL A 817 -35.53 30.10 -4.93
N ARG A 818 -36.01 30.92 -5.88
CA ARG A 818 -35.48 30.96 -7.25
C ARG A 818 -33.98 31.26 -7.27
N ASN A 819 -33.54 32.24 -6.49
CA ASN A 819 -32.12 32.60 -6.39
C ASN A 819 -31.30 31.47 -5.76
N ALA A 820 -31.79 30.86 -4.67
CA ALA A 820 -31.10 29.75 -4.01
C ALA A 820 -30.94 28.51 -4.91
N LEU A 821 -31.92 28.24 -5.78
CA LEU A 821 -31.87 27.14 -6.75
C LEU A 821 -30.88 27.40 -7.90
N ALA A 822 -30.59 28.66 -8.24
CA ALA A 822 -29.67 29.00 -9.33
C ALA A 822 -28.18 28.82 -8.95
N ASP A 823 -27.82 28.96 -7.68
CA ASP A 823 -26.43 29.04 -7.22
C ASP A 823 -25.86 27.73 -6.64
N SER A 824 -26.66 26.67 -6.47
CA SER A 824 -26.27 25.51 -5.64
C SER A 824 -25.60 24.35 -6.40
N GLN A 825 -24.57 23.77 -5.78
CA GLN A 825 -23.82 22.61 -6.28
C GLN A 825 -23.95 21.35 -5.40
N ASP A 826 -24.50 21.44 -4.18
CA ASP A 826 -24.66 20.33 -3.25
C ASP A 826 -26.15 20.13 -2.90
N PRO A 827 -26.78 19.00 -3.32
CA PRO A 827 -28.19 18.70 -3.04
C PRO A 827 -28.57 18.70 -1.55
N ASP A 828 -27.67 18.28 -0.65
CA ASP A 828 -27.93 18.27 0.80
C ASP A 828 -27.96 19.69 1.36
N ASP A 829 -26.94 20.50 1.01
CA ASP A 829 -26.85 21.89 1.48
C ASP A 829 -28.00 22.73 0.93
N LEU A 830 -28.38 22.49 -0.34
CA LEU A 830 -29.54 23.11 -0.97
C LEU A 830 -30.81 22.88 -0.15
N LEU A 831 -31.16 21.62 0.11
CA LEU A 831 -32.46 21.25 0.69
C LEU A 831 -32.56 21.48 2.18
N PHE A 832 -31.46 21.42 2.94
CA PHE A 832 -31.50 21.48 4.39
C PHE A 832 -30.89 22.74 4.98
N ARG A 833 -30.20 23.57 4.20
CA ARG A 833 -29.61 24.83 4.68
C ARG A 833 -30.00 26.04 3.82
N ALA A 834 -29.73 26.00 2.52
CA ALA A 834 -29.96 27.15 1.64
C ALA A 834 -31.45 27.48 1.48
N LEU A 835 -32.29 26.51 1.15
CA LEU A 835 -33.73 26.70 0.96
C LEU A 835 -34.50 27.01 2.26
N PRO A 836 -34.24 26.34 3.40
CA PRO A 836 -34.85 26.75 4.67
C PRO A 836 -34.49 28.19 5.02
N LYS A 837 -33.21 28.58 4.87
CA LYS A 837 -32.75 29.95 5.13
C LYS A 837 -33.40 30.96 4.18
N ALA A 838 -33.58 30.60 2.91
CA ALA A 838 -34.27 31.45 1.92
C ALA A 838 -35.73 31.72 2.31
N LEU A 839 -36.41 30.75 2.93
CA LEU A 839 -37.77 30.88 3.46
C LEU A 839 -37.81 31.45 4.90
N GLY A 840 -36.68 31.90 5.45
CA GLY A 840 -36.61 32.42 6.82
C GLY A 840 -36.81 31.35 7.92
N LEU A 841 -36.63 30.07 7.58
CA LEU A 841 -36.68 28.94 8.50
C LEU A 841 -35.27 28.56 8.98
N ALA A 842 -35.19 27.92 10.14
CA ALA A 842 -33.93 27.41 10.66
C ALA A 842 -33.38 26.25 9.80
N PRO A 843 -32.06 26.18 9.58
CA PRO A 843 -31.43 25.02 8.94
C PRO A 843 -31.73 23.70 9.65
N ILE A 844 -31.81 22.61 8.89
CA ILE A 844 -32.14 21.28 9.40
C ILE A 844 -30.85 20.47 9.53
N GLU A 845 -30.24 20.47 10.71
CA GLU A 845 -29.00 19.74 10.97
C GLU A 845 -29.19 18.22 11.03
N ALA A 846 -28.12 17.48 10.74
CA ALA A 846 -28.09 16.02 10.84
C ALA A 846 -28.32 15.59 12.31
N GLY A 847 -29.39 14.82 12.57
CA GLY A 847 -29.79 14.40 13.91
C GLY A 847 -30.93 15.20 14.56
N THR A 848 -31.46 16.22 13.88
CA THR A 848 -32.65 16.96 14.36
C THR A 848 -33.84 16.01 14.53
N ARG A 849 -34.47 16.01 15.72
CA ARG A 849 -35.65 15.19 16.02
C ARG A 849 -36.81 15.53 15.09
N ALA A 850 -37.60 14.53 14.73
CA ALA A 850 -38.75 14.71 13.85
C ALA A 850 -39.81 15.61 14.50
N ASN A 851 -40.17 16.68 13.79
CA ASN A 851 -41.29 17.57 14.06
C ASN A 851 -42.15 17.63 12.80
N ALA A 852 -43.27 16.90 12.84
CA ALA A 852 -44.16 16.77 11.69
C ALA A 852 -44.74 18.12 11.23
N ALA A 853 -45.05 19.03 12.16
CA ALA A 853 -45.62 20.34 11.82
C ALA A 853 -44.60 21.22 11.08
N ALA A 854 -43.37 21.34 11.61
CA ALA A 854 -42.29 22.08 10.95
C ALA A 854 -41.91 21.47 9.58
N ALA A 855 -41.99 20.15 9.43
CA ALA A 855 -41.77 19.48 8.15
C ALA A 855 -42.90 19.76 7.15
N THR A 856 -44.16 19.86 7.61
CA THR A 856 -45.29 20.29 6.76
C THR A 856 -45.06 21.71 6.30
N GLU A 857 -44.81 22.63 7.24
CA GLU A 857 -44.64 24.05 6.96
C GLU A 857 -43.54 24.31 5.93
N TYR A 858 -42.38 23.67 6.09
CA TYR A 858 -41.29 23.81 5.13
C TYR A 858 -41.66 23.24 3.76
N ALA A 859 -42.23 22.03 3.70
CA ALA A 859 -42.61 21.40 2.44
C ALA A 859 -43.68 22.22 1.69
N ASP A 860 -44.72 22.67 2.39
CA ASP A 860 -45.82 23.44 1.81
C ASP A 860 -45.33 24.80 1.28
N ARG A 861 -44.52 25.54 2.06
CA ARG A 861 -43.95 26.82 1.61
C ARG A 861 -43.01 26.66 0.42
N LEU A 862 -42.16 25.62 0.44
CA LEU A 862 -41.25 25.34 -0.68
C LEU A 862 -42.02 24.93 -1.93
N THR A 863 -43.05 24.08 -1.81
CA THR A 863 -43.88 23.68 -2.95
C THR A 863 -44.67 24.86 -3.50
N ALA A 864 -45.27 25.70 -2.65
CA ALA A 864 -45.97 26.92 -3.09
C ALA A 864 -45.04 27.89 -3.84
N ALA A 865 -43.84 28.15 -3.30
CA ALA A 865 -42.83 28.96 -3.97
C ALA A 865 -42.40 28.35 -5.32
N ALA A 866 -42.20 27.02 -5.36
CA ALA A 866 -41.81 26.32 -6.58
C ALA A 866 -42.93 26.29 -7.64
N ASP A 867 -44.20 26.20 -7.23
CA ASP A 867 -45.36 26.24 -8.12
C ASP A 867 -45.57 27.66 -8.68
N GLU A 868 -45.40 28.70 -7.84
CA GLU A 868 -45.41 30.10 -8.27
C GLU A 868 -44.33 30.37 -9.33
N ILE A 869 -43.10 29.88 -9.11
CA ILE A 869 -41.99 30.02 -10.09
C ILE A 869 -42.37 29.40 -11.45
N THR A 870 -42.98 28.22 -11.46
CA THR A 870 -43.44 27.59 -12.71
C THR A 870 -44.63 28.29 -13.33
N GLY A 871 -45.44 29.00 -12.54
CA GLY A 871 -46.63 29.73 -12.97
C GLY A 871 -46.38 31.16 -13.47
N ILE A 872 -45.14 31.66 -13.41
CA ILE A 872 -44.82 33.06 -13.76
C ILE A 872 -45.27 33.42 -15.19
N GLU A 873 -44.99 32.55 -16.16
CA GLU A 873 -45.33 32.82 -17.55
C GLU A 873 -46.84 32.81 -17.79
N GLY A 874 -47.56 31.85 -17.19
CA GLY A 874 -49.02 31.79 -17.27
C GLY A 874 -49.67 33.04 -16.66
N THR A 875 -49.17 33.48 -15.51
CA THR A 875 -49.65 34.70 -14.84
C THR A 875 -49.40 35.95 -15.69
N LEU A 876 -48.21 36.08 -16.29
CA LEU A 876 -47.92 37.19 -17.21
C LEU A 876 -48.86 37.18 -18.43
N ARG A 877 -49.13 36.01 -18.99
CA ARG A 877 -50.04 35.85 -20.14
C ARG A 877 -51.47 36.26 -19.76
N GLU A 878 -51.96 35.83 -18.60
CA GLU A 878 -53.27 36.24 -18.08
C GLU A 878 -53.37 37.75 -17.85
N GLU A 879 -52.34 38.38 -17.27
CA GLU A 879 -52.28 39.84 -17.11
C GLU A 879 -52.36 40.57 -18.45
N VAL A 880 -51.63 40.09 -19.46
CA VAL A 880 -51.63 40.67 -20.81
C VAL A 880 -52.99 40.57 -21.48
N VAL A 881 -53.67 39.42 -21.35
CA VAL A 881 -55.03 39.23 -21.83
C VAL A 881 -56.01 40.17 -21.12
N ALA A 882 -55.90 40.30 -19.80
CA ALA A 882 -56.76 41.19 -19.02
C ALA A 882 -56.57 42.66 -19.42
N VAL A 883 -55.33 43.09 -19.62
CA VAL A 883 -55.00 44.46 -20.08
C VAL A 883 -55.57 44.73 -21.48
N LEU A 884 -55.41 43.79 -22.41
CA LEU A 884 -56.00 43.93 -23.74
C LEU A 884 -57.53 43.96 -23.68
N ALA A 885 -58.15 43.10 -22.87
CA ALA A 885 -59.60 43.10 -22.67
C ALA A 885 -60.08 44.43 -22.07
N GLU A 886 -59.39 44.99 -21.08
CA GLU A 886 -59.74 46.26 -20.46
C GLU A 886 -59.60 47.44 -21.44
N GLU A 887 -58.42 47.59 -22.08
CA GLU A 887 -58.13 48.73 -22.95
C GLU A 887 -58.95 48.72 -24.26
N PHE A 888 -59.36 47.53 -24.72
CA PHE A 888 -60.28 47.38 -25.85
C PHE A 888 -61.75 47.24 -25.41
N ARG A 889 -62.05 47.18 -24.10
CA ARG A 889 -63.41 47.03 -23.54
C ARG A 889 -64.12 45.76 -24.03
N LEU A 890 -63.40 44.65 -24.03
CA LEU A 890 -63.80 43.33 -24.52
C LEU A 890 -63.84 42.30 -23.38
N PRO A 891 -64.39 41.09 -23.61
CA PRO A 891 -64.35 39.99 -22.65
C PRO A 891 -62.92 39.56 -22.29
N THR A 892 -62.75 39.01 -21.09
CA THR A 892 -61.43 38.72 -20.48
C THR A 892 -60.86 37.34 -20.80
N THR A 893 -61.59 36.47 -21.51
CA THR A 893 -61.08 35.15 -21.90
C THR A 893 -60.41 35.22 -23.27
N LEU A 894 -59.27 34.52 -23.47
CA LEU A 894 -58.49 34.61 -24.70
C LEU A 894 -59.29 34.27 -25.98
N PRO A 895 -60.11 33.20 -26.04
CA PRO A 895 -60.90 32.87 -27.23
C PRO A 895 -61.99 33.91 -27.53
N GLU A 896 -62.66 34.44 -26.50
CA GLU A 896 -63.68 35.47 -26.68
C GLU A 896 -63.05 36.82 -27.05
N LEU A 897 -61.92 37.18 -26.42
CA LEU A 897 -61.13 38.35 -26.75
C LEU A 897 -60.69 38.30 -28.22
N ARG A 898 -60.14 37.16 -28.68
CA ARG A 898 -59.73 36.96 -30.07
C ARG A 898 -60.90 37.16 -31.04
N SER A 899 -62.01 36.46 -30.82
CA SER A 899 -63.16 36.51 -31.73
C SER A 899 -63.84 37.88 -31.77
N THR A 900 -64.01 38.55 -30.63
CA THR A 900 -64.60 39.90 -30.58
C THR A 900 -63.64 40.99 -31.06
N LEU A 901 -62.33 40.88 -30.78
CA LEU A 901 -61.33 41.81 -31.31
C LEU A 901 -61.19 41.68 -32.83
N ALA A 902 -61.20 40.45 -33.36
CA ALA A 902 -61.21 40.19 -34.80
C ALA A 902 -62.48 40.73 -35.47
N ALA A 903 -63.66 40.51 -34.87
CA ALA A 903 -64.91 41.09 -35.36
C ALA A 903 -64.84 42.62 -35.40
N ARG A 904 -64.38 43.26 -34.31
CA ARG A 904 -64.22 44.72 -34.22
C ARG A 904 -63.25 45.29 -35.25
N LEU A 905 -62.19 44.56 -35.59
CA LEU A 905 -61.15 45.03 -36.51
C LEU A 905 -61.32 44.56 -37.96
N SER A 906 -62.33 43.73 -38.26
CA SER A 906 -62.60 43.19 -39.60
C SER A 906 -62.84 44.28 -40.65
N GLY A 907 -63.49 45.39 -40.27
CA GLY A 907 -63.75 46.54 -41.13
C GLY A 907 -62.48 47.28 -41.58
N PHE A 908 -61.35 47.08 -40.92
CA PHE A 908 -60.05 47.67 -41.32
C PHE A 908 -59.28 46.82 -42.32
N ALA A 909 -59.76 45.61 -42.66
CA ALA A 909 -59.05 44.68 -43.53
C ALA A 909 -58.70 45.27 -44.91
N THR A 910 -59.53 46.15 -45.45
CA THR A 910 -59.36 46.79 -46.78
C THR A 910 -58.91 48.26 -46.71
N VAL A 911 -58.69 48.78 -45.50
CA VAL A 911 -58.39 50.19 -45.26
C VAL A 911 -56.88 50.46 -45.34
N SER A 912 -56.50 51.59 -45.95
CA SER A 912 -55.10 52.05 -46.01
C SER A 912 -54.67 52.61 -44.66
N LEU A 913 -54.07 51.75 -43.84
CA LEU A 913 -53.53 52.10 -42.53
C LEU A 913 -52.03 52.41 -42.62
N ASN A 914 -51.50 53.16 -41.64
CA ASN A 914 -50.06 53.25 -41.49
C ASN A 914 -49.47 51.85 -41.19
N PRO A 915 -48.17 51.62 -41.44
CA PRO A 915 -47.58 50.29 -41.29
C PRO A 915 -47.78 49.68 -39.90
N GLU A 916 -47.70 50.50 -38.84
CA GLU A 916 -47.88 50.09 -37.44
C GLU A 916 -49.26 49.49 -37.17
N LEU A 917 -50.33 50.24 -37.49
CA LEU A 917 -51.72 49.81 -37.33
C LEU A 917 -52.08 48.66 -38.27
N ARG A 918 -51.57 48.69 -39.51
CA ARG A 918 -51.81 47.61 -40.49
C ARG A 918 -51.29 46.28 -39.96
N GLY A 919 -50.05 46.26 -39.48
CA GLY A 919 -49.44 45.05 -38.92
C GLY A 919 -50.20 44.52 -37.70
N PHE A 920 -50.71 45.39 -36.82
CA PHE A 920 -51.51 44.96 -35.68
C PHE A 920 -52.85 44.34 -36.12
N VAL A 921 -53.56 44.98 -37.05
CA VAL A 921 -54.83 44.46 -37.61
C VAL A 921 -54.61 43.13 -38.33
N ASP A 922 -53.54 42.99 -39.12
CA ASP A 922 -53.23 41.74 -39.84
C ASP A 922 -52.97 40.57 -38.87
N PHE A 923 -52.28 40.80 -37.75
CA PHE A 923 -52.08 39.77 -36.73
C PHE A 923 -53.37 39.41 -36.00
N VAL A 924 -54.21 40.40 -35.64
CA VAL A 924 -55.51 40.13 -35.00
C VAL A 924 -56.42 39.31 -35.91
N LEU A 925 -56.51 39.64 -37.21
CA LEU A 925 -57.36 38.96 -38.19
C LEU A 925 -56.78 37.63 -38.70
N SER A 926 -55.59 37.24 -38.24
CA SER A 926 -54.98 35.98 -38.64
C SER A 926 -55.74 34.78 -38.08
N GLU A 927 -56.28 33.94 -38.97
CA GLU A 927 -56.90 32.66 -38.64
C GLU A 927 -55.91 31.48 -38.67
N SER A 928 -54.65 31.72 -39.06
CA SER A 928 -53.66 30.65 -39.27
C SER A 928 -53.01 30.11 -37.99
N LEU A 929 -53.20 30.77 -36.85
CA LEU A 929 -52.60 30.42 -35.55
C LEU A 929 -53.65 29.85 -34.59
N ALA A 930 -53.24 28.91 -33.73
CA ALA A 930 -54.04 28.49 -32.59
C ALA A 930 -54.16 29.64 -31.56
N ASP A 931 -55.17 29.60 -30.68
CA ASP A 931 -55.43 30.68 -29.71
C ASP A 931 -54.22 30.99 -28.81
N GLU A 932 -53.51 29.96 -28.37
CA GLU A 932 -52.31 30.10 -27.53
C GLU A 932 -51.14 30.81 -28.24
N ASP A 933 -51.00 30.60 -29.56
CA ASP A 933 -49.93 31.19 -30.37
C ASP A 933 -50.32 32.56 -30.95
N TRP A 934 -51.61 32.91 -30.93
CA TRP A 934 -52.15 34.13 -31.52
C TRP A 934 -51.75 35.40 -30.74
N LEU A 935 -51.58 35.28 -29.42
CA LEU A 935 -51.25 36.43 -28.56
C LEU A 935 -49.83 36.95 -28.79
N ASP A 936 -48.88 36.06 -29.08
CA ASP A 936 -47.46 36.40 -29.15
C ASP A 936 -47.13 37.42 -30.27
N PRO A 937 -47.61 37.27 -31.53
CA PRO A 937 -47.40 38.28 -32.57
C PRO A 937 -47.99 39.65 -32.23
N ILE A 938 -49.13 39.68 -31.54
CA ILE A 938 -49.80 40.91 -31.10
C ILE A 938 -48.93 41.63 -30.06
N VAL A 939 -48.42 40.88 -29.09
CA VAL A 939 -47.52 41.41 -28.06
C VAL A 939 -46.21 41.91 -28.66
N VAL A 940 -45.59 41.13 -29.56
CA VAL A 940 -44.38 41.52 -30.28
C VAL A 940 -44.64 42.79 -31.08
N ARG A 941 -45.82 42.94 -31.70
CA ARG A 941 -46.15 44.15 -32.45
C ARG A 941 -46.26 45.39 -31.56
N LEU A 942 -46.79 45.25 -30.35
CA LEU A 942 -46.94 46.37 -29.41
C LEU A 942 -45.61 46.75 -28.74
N THR A 943 -44.75 45.77 -28.44
CA THR A 943 -43.57 45.99 -27.58
C THR A 943 -42.23 45.80 -28.28
N ASN A 944 -42.22 45.29 -29.52
CA ASN A 944 -41.04 44.81 -30.25
C ASN A 944 -40.24 43.70 -29.52
N LYS A 945 -40.86 42.99 -28.57
CA LYS A 945 -40.26 41.87 -27.82
C LYS A 945 -41.30 40.77 -27.58
N ALA A 946 -40.86 39.52 -27.57
CA ALA A 946 -41.71 38.40 -27.14
C ALA A 946 -41.93 38.45 -25.62
N LEU A 947 -43.05 37.92 -25.14
CA LEU A 947 -43.40 37.88 -23.71
C LEU A 947 -42.29 37.28 -22.84
N GLY A 948 -41.65 36.21 -23.31
CA GLY A 948 -40.58 35.54 -22.57
C GLY A 948 -39.29 36.35 -22.43
N ASP A 949 -39.11 37.42 -23.21
CA ASP A 949 -37.92 38.28 -23.21
C ASP A 949 -38.10 39.58 -22.42
N TRP A 950 -39.28 39.79 -21.84
CA TRP A 950 -39.60 40.99 -21.08
C TRP A 950 -38.77 41.12 -19.80
N ASP A 951 -38.75 42.33 -19.26
CA ASP A 951 -38.46 42.62 -17.86
C ASP A 951 -39.67 43.29 -17.17
N ASP A 952 -39.56 43.57 -15.87
CA ASP A 952 -40.65 44.20 -15.11
C ASP A 952 -41.02 45.60 -15.64
N ARG A 953 -40.10 46.27 -16.35
CA ARG A 953 -40.35 47.58 -16.96
C ARG A 953 -41.17 47.42 -18.24
N ASP A 954 -40.84 46.44 -19.09
CA ASP A 954 -41.60 46.13 -20.29
C ASP A 954 -43.06 45.77 -19.92
N ALA A 955 -43.23 44.91 -18.90
CA ALA A 955 -44.56 44.55 -18.37
C ALA A 955 -45.34 45.78 -17.85
N GLY A 956 -44.66 46.70 -17.15
CA GLY A 956 -45.29 47.94 -16.66
C GLY A 956 -45.63 48.96 -17.76
N ILE A 957 -44.92 48.94 -18.90
CA ILE A 957 -45.19 49.83 -20.04
C ILE A 957 -46.32 49.29 -20.93
N PHE A 958 -46.52 47.97 -20.96
CA PHE A 958 -47.49 47.32 -21.86
C PHE A 958 -48.91 47.91 -21.82
N PRO A 959 -49.55 48.17 -20.66
CA PRO A 959 -50.89 48.78 -20.61
C PRO A 959 -50.97 50.13 -21.33
N ARG A 960 -49.93 50.96 -21.22
CA ARG A 960 -49.87 52.24 -21.94
C ARG A 960 -49.82 52.04 -23.45
N LEU A 961 -49.02 51.07 -23.92
CA LEU A 961 -48.89 50.76 -25.35
C LEU A 961 -50.18 50.16 -25.93
N ALA A 962 -50.84 49.27 -25.18
CA ALA A 962 -52.16 48.73 -25.53
C ALA A 962 -53.21 49.85 -25.64
N ARG A 963 -53.23 50.79 -24.67
CA ARG A 963 -54.10 51.98 -24.70
C ARG A 963 -53.81 52.89 -25.90
N GLU A 964 -52.55 53.16 -26.19
CA GLU A 964 -52.14 53.99 -27.33
C GLU A 964 -52.54 53.37 -28.67
N MET A 965 -52.42 52.04 -28.80
CA MET A 965 -52.88 51.30 -29.97
C MET A 965 -54.40 51.34 -30.10
N SER A 966 -55.13 51.03 -29.02
CA SER A 966 -56.60 51.11 -28.96
C SER A 966 -57.10 52.51 -29.35
N ALA A 967 -56.54 53.57 -28.75
CA ALA A 967 -56.90 54.95 -29.07
C ALA A 967 -56.52 55.37 -30.50
N SER A 968 -55.42 54.82 -31.06
CA SER A 968 -55.04 55.07 -32.46
C SER A 968 -56.00 54.42 -33.43
N LEU A 969 -56.40 53.17 -33.17
CA LEU A 969 -57.41 52.47 -33.96
C LEU A 969 -58.76 53.18 -33.87
N ASP A 970 -59.19 53.63 -32.68
CA ASP A 970 -60.43 54.40 -32.51
C ASP A 970 -60.39 55.73 -33.30
N ARG A 971 -59.24 56.42 -33.33
CA ARG A 971 -59.05 57.64 -34.14
C ARG A 971 -59.14 57.36 -35.64
N VAL A 972 -58.65 56.21 -36.11
CA VAL A 972 -58.67 55.84 -37.53
C VAL A 972 -60.01 55.23 -37.93
N ALA A 973 -60.70 54.52 -37.02
CA ALA A 973 -62.08 54.07 -37.20
C ALA A 973 -62.97 55.21 -37.67
N HIS A 974 -62.81 56.37 -37.03
CA HIS A 974 -63.52 57.59 -37.33
C HIS A 974 -63.26 58.14 -38.76
N LEU A 975 -62.08 57.90 -39.34
CA LEU A 975 -61.72 58.37 -40.69
C LEU A 975 -62.34 57.51 -41.81
N TYR A 976 -62.66 56.25 -41.52
CA TYR A 976 -63.07 55.26 -42.53
C TYR A 976 -64.51 54.74 -42.36
N GLN A 977 -65.17 54.99 -41.21
CA GLN A 977 -66.60 54.70 -41.03
C GLN A 977 -67.51 55.51 -41.98
N ASP A 978 -67.01 56.59 -42.60
CA ASP A 978 -67.75 57.35 -43.62
C ASP A 978 -67.68 56.71 -45.03
N SER A 979 -67.01 55.56 -45.19
CA SER A 979 -66.68 54.99 -46.52
C SER A 979 -67.01 53.50 -46.74
N SER A 980 -67.73 52.85 -45.81
CA SER A 980 -68.05 51.42 -45.93
C SER A 980 -69.53 51.20 -46.31
N GLU A 981 -69.79 50.63 -47.49
CA GLU A 981 -71.11 50.07 -47.81
C GLU A 981 -71.46 48.90 -46.87
N PRO A 982 -72.74 48.70 -46.49
CA PRO A 982 -73.12 47.67 -45.53
C PRO A 982 -72.94 46.27 -46.13
N ARG A 983 -72.18 45.39 -45.46
CA ARG A 983 -72.23 43.95 -45.71
C ARG A 983 -73.26 43.31 -44.79
N GLU A 984 -74.16 42.55 -45.39
CA GLU A 984 -75.23 41.81 -44.72
C GLU A 984 -74.65 40.73 -43.80
N GLN A 985 -74.48 41.07 -42.52
CA GLN A 985 -74.62 40.24 -41.31
C GLN A 985 -73.80 40.84 -40.17
N GLU A 986 -74.16 42.04 -39.73
CA GLU A 986 -73.68 42.62 -38.48
C GLU A 986 -74.86 43.10 -37.65
N VAL A 987 -74.76 42.92 -36.34
CA VAL A 987 -75.65 43.55 -35.37
C VAL A 987 -75.58 45.06 -35.61
N ASN A 988 -76.68 45.68 -36.06
CA ASN A 988 -76.75 47.12 -36.33
C ASN A 988 -76.45 47.91 -35.03
N LEU A 989 -75.21 48.30 -34.86
CA LEU A 989 -74.73 49.16 -33.77
C LEU A 989 -74.60 50.58 -34.32
N GLU A 990 -75.43 51.50 -33.85
CA GLU A 990 -75.27 52.92 -34.18
C GLU A 990 -74.14 53.51 -33.31
N THR A 991 -73.14 54.10 -33.95
CA THR A 991 -72.01 54.74 -33.27
C THR A 991 -72.17 56.25 -33.26
N ARG A 992 -71.95 56.87 -32.09
CA ARG A 992 -71.97 58.33 -31.93
C ARG A 992 -70.70 58.80 -31.24
N LEU A 993 -70.08 59.85 -31.78
CA LEU A 993 -68.91 60.48 -31.16
C LEU A 993 -69.35 61.64 -30.25
N LEU A 994 -68.95 61.58 -28.99
CA LEU A 994 -69.03 62.71 -28.06
C LEU A 994 -67.66 63.37 -27.97
N THR A 995 -67.59 64.67 -28.30
CA THR A 995 -66.39 65.50 -28.11
C THR A 995 -66.66 66.56 -27.05
N LEU A 996 -65.87 66.56 -25.99
CA LEU A 996 -65.88 67.58 -24.93
C LEU A 996 -64.60 68.39 -25.01
N THR A 997 -64.73 69.69 -25.16
CA THR A 997 -63.61 70.63 -25.05
C THR A 997 -63.71 71.33 -23.72
N ASP A 998 -62.70 71.17 -22.87
CA ASP A 998 -62.66 71.85 -21.58
C ASP A 998 -62.16 73.30 -21.71
N LYS A 999 -62.22 74.05 -20.61
CA LYS A 999 -61.78 75.47 -20.55
C LYS A 999 -60.29 75.69 -20.84
N THR A 1000 -59.48 74.63 -20.84
CA THR A 1000 -58.05 74.69 -21.20
C THR A 1000 -57.81 74.46 -22.70
N GLY A 1001 -58.88 74.15 -23.45
CA GLY A 1001 -58.82 73.79 -24.85
C GLY A 1001 -58.47 72.32 -25.08
N ALA A 1002 -58.41 71.49 -24.02
CA ALA A 1002 -58.15 70.07 -24.17
C ALA A 1002 -59.43 69.35 -24.64
N GLU A 1003 -59.33 68.67 -25.77
CA GLU A 1003 -60.43 67.88 -26.34
C GLU A 1003 -60.36 66.44 -25.84
N ARG A 1004 -61.46 65.97 -25.24
CA ARG A 1004 -61.69 64.57 -24.92
C ARG A 1004 -62.75 64.01 -25.85
N ARG A 1005 -62.43 62.92 -26.52
CA ARG A 1005 -63.31 62.26 -27.50
C ARG A 1005 -63.64 60.86 -27.00
N THR A 1006 -64.91 60.48 -27.05
CA THR A 1006 -65.38 59.14 -26.68
C THR A 1006 -66.41 58.65 -27.68
N LEU A 1007 -66.23 57.42 -28.15
CA LEU A 1007 -67.17 56.72 -29.03
C LEU A 1007 -68.20 55.97 -28.18
N ILE A 1008 -69.48 56.19 -28.46
CA ILE A 1008 -70.62 55.57 -27.79
C ILE A 1008 -71.29 54.63 -28.79
N TYR A 1009 -71.40 53.35 -28.42
CA TYR A 1009 -72.11 52.33 -29.19
C TYR A 1009 -73.52 52.16 -28.63
N VAL A 1010 -74.55 52.36 -29.45
CA VAL A 1010 -75.95 52.21 -29.04
C VAL A 1010 -76.56 51.02 -29.79
N PRO A 1011 -76.85 49.91 -29.08
CA PRO A 1011 -77.59 48.79 -29.67
C PRO A 1011 -79.01 49.21 -30.04
N GLU A 1012 -79.49 48.80 -31.21
CA GLU A 1012 -80.82 49.18 -31.73
C GLU A 1012 -81.96 48.79 -30.77
N GLN A 1013 -81.82 47.67 -30.05
CA GLN A 1013 -82.78 47.20 -29.04
C GLN A 1013 -82.87 48.11 -27.79
N SER A 1014 -81.80 48.83 -27.47
CA SER A 1014 -81.73 49.71 -26.30
C SER A 1014 -82.12 51.17 -26.60
N ARG A 1015 -82.26 51.52 -27.88
CA ARG A 1015 -82.52 52.89 -28.35
C ARG A 1015 -83.84 53.45 -27.85
N GLY A 1016 -84.93 52.69 -28.00
CA GLY A 1016 -86.26 53.14 -27.59
C GLY A 1016 -86.35 53.44 -26.08
N GLN A 1017 -85.72 52.60 -25.24
CA GLN A 1017 -85.67 52.83 -23.79
C GLN A 1017 -84.76 54.01 -23.43
N ALA A 1018 -83.62 54.16 -24.11
CA ALA A 1018 -82.68 55.26 -23.88
C ALA A 1018 -83.29 56.63 -24.24
N ASP A 1019 -84.01 56.73 -25.36
CA ASP A 1019 -84.66 57.97 -25.80
C ASP A 1019 -85.78 58.38 -24.84
N GLN A 1020 -86.55 57.41 -24.33
CA GLN A 1020 -87.63 57.65 -23.37
C GLN A 1020 -87.09 58.12 -22.02
N LEU A 1021 -86.03 57.47 -21.53
CA LEU A 1021 -85.33 57.90 -20.31
C LEU A 1021 -84.70 59.29 -20.47
N ALA A 1022 -84.12 59.59 -21.64
CA ALA A 1022 -83.55 60.90 -21.92
C ALA A 1022 -84.62 62.00 -21.88
N ALA A 1023 -85.80 61.76 -22.45
CA ALA A 1023 -86.92 62.71 -22.43
C ALA A 1023 -87.40 63.00 -21.00
N ASP A 1024 -87.61 61.97 -20.19
CA ASP A 1024 -88.07 62.11 -18.80
C ASP A 1024 -87.05 62.87 -17.93
N VAL A 1025 -85.76 62.56 -18.09
CA VAL A 1025 -84.67 63.19 -17.33
C VAL A 1025 -84.44 64.64 -17.76
N LEU A 1026 -84.56 64.96 -19.05
CA LEU A 1026 -84.47 66.34 -19.53
C LEU A 1026 -85.63 67.20 -19.00
N GLN A 1027 -86.85 66.65 -18.96
CA GLN A 1027 -88.01 67.34 -18.40
C GLN A 1027 -87.85 67.62 -16.89
N GLN A 1028 -87.31 66.65 -16.14
CA GLN A 1028 -86.98 66.85 -14.72
C GLN A 1028 -85.88 67.91 -14.53
N ALA A 1029 -84.87 67.92 -15.40
CA ALA A 1029 -83.79 68.91 -15.35
C ALA A 1029 -84.30 70.32 -15.62
N GLU A 1030 -85.19 70.50 -16.60
CA GLU A 1030 -85.81 71.80 -16.90
C GLU A 1030 -86.71 72.30 -15.76
N GLN A 1031 -87.42 71.41 -15.07
CA GLN A 1031 -88.22 71.77 -13.89
C GLN A 1031 -87.35 72.17 -12.69
N ALA A 1032 -86.24 71.47 -12.47
CA ALA A 1032 -85.39 71.68 -11.28
C ALA A 1032 -84.36 72.81 -11.44
N LEU A 1033 -83.84 73.02 -12.65
CA LEU A 1033 -82.72 73.94 -12.92
C LEU A 1033 -83.13 75.11 -13.84
N GLY A 1034 -84.43 75.22 -14.18
CA GLY A 1034 -84.98 76.25 -15.06
C GLY A 1034 -84.81 75.93 -16.54
N PRO A 1035 -85.11 76.88 -17.45
CA PRO A 1035 -85.21 76.62 -18.89
C PRO A 1035 -83.90 76.17 -19.57
N ASP A 1036 -82.73 76.38 -18.96
CA ASP A 1036 -81.44 75.83 -19.43
C ASP A 1036 -81.02 74.53 -18.73
N GLY A 1037 -81.88 73.98 -17.87
CA GLY A 1037 -81.60 72.82 -17.03
C GLY A 1037 -81.15 71.57 -17.80
N ALA A 1038 -81.76 71.33 -18.97
CA ALA A 1038 -81.35 70.30 -19.91
C ALA A 1038 -79.87 70.41 -20.32
N ARG A 1039 -79.38 71.62 -20.61
CA ARG A 1039 -77.98 71.86 -21.04
C ARG A 1039 -77.00 71.75 -19.89
N ILE A 1040 -77.39 72.21 -18.70
CA ILE A 1040 -76.57 72.09 -17.48
C ILE A 1040 -76.39 70.61 -17.11
N LEU A 1041 -77.46 69.83 -17.18
CA LEU A 1041 -77.41 68.40 -16.93
C LEU A 1041 -76.57 67.67 -18.00
N LEU A 1042 -76.74 68.03 -19.28
CA LEU A 1042 -75.93 67.48 -20.37
C LEU A 1042 -74.43 67.71 -20.11
N ALA A 1043 -74.03 68.93 -19.71
CA ALA A 1043 -72.63 69.23 -19.40
C ALA A 1043 -72.10 68.40 -18.21
N ALA A 1044 -72.90 68.22 -17.15
CA ALA A 1044 -72.51 67.44 -15.98
C ALA A 1044 -72.40 65.92 -16.27
N LEU A 1045 -73.33 65.38 -17.07
CA LEU A 1045 -73.29 63.98 -17.51
C LEU A 1045 -72.12 63.73 -18.46
N ALA A 1046 -71.92 64.64 -19.43
CA ALA A 1046 -70.82 64.58 -20.40
C ALA A 1046 -69.46 64.56 -19.69
N GLN A 1047 -69.26 65.41 -18.68
CA GLN A 1047 -68.04 65.43 -17.85
C GLN A 1047 -67.84 64.11 -17.08
N ARG A 1048 -68.88 63.59 -16.41
CA ARG A 1048 -68.79 62.33 -15.64
C ARG A 1048 -68.52 61.11 -16.50
N VAL A 1049 -69.09 61.04 -17.70
CA VAL A 1049 -68.84 59.95 -18.65
C VAL A 1049 -67.40 60.02 -19.18
N ALA A 1050 -66.86 61.23 -19.39
CA ALA A 1050 -65.49 61.44 -19.85
C ALA A 1050 -64.42 61.22 -18.77
N ASP A 1051 -64.75 61.34 -17.49
CA ASP A 1051 -63.83 61.10 -16.35
C ASP A 1051 -63.79 59.62 -15.90
N GLY A 1052 -64.70 58.77 -16.41
CA GLY A 1052 -64.86 57.38 -15.98
C GLY A 1052 -65.55 57.26 -14.61
N PRO A 1053 -65.91 56.04 -14.16
CA PRO A 1053 -66.52 55.85 -12.85
C PRO A 1053 -65.54 56.32 -11.76
N ALA A 1054 -65.93 57.34 -11.01
CA ALA A 1054 -65.22 57.76 -9.82
C ALA A 1054 -65.18 56.57 -8.84
N VAL A 1055 -63.99 55.99 -8.66
CA VAL A 1055 -63.67 55.25 -7.45
C VAL A 1055 -63.99 56.19 -6.29
N THR A 1056 -64.97 55.81 -5.49
CA THR A 1056 -65.16 56.39 -4.16
C THR A 1056 -63.86 56.17 -3.42
N ALA A 1057 -63.07 57.25 -3.30
CA ALA A 1057 -61.91 57.29 -2.43
C ALA A 1057 -62.42 56.97 -1.02
N THR A 1058 -62.13 55.75 -0.56
CA THR A 1058 -62.14 55.46 0.86
C THR A 1058 -60.92 56.15 1.44
N ASP A 1059 -61.16 57.19 2.23
CA ASP A 1059 -60.16 57.82 3.10
C ASP A 1059 -59.44 56.74 3.92
N THR A 1060 -58.24 56.36 3.48
CA THR A 1060 -57.26 55.73 4.33
C THR A 1060 -56.50 56.83 5.05
N LYS A 1061 -56.82 56.99 6.33
CA LYS A 1061 -56.05 57.79 7.27
C LYS A 1061 -54.59 57.34 7.27
N GLU A 1062 -53.71 58.27 6.96
CA GLU A 1062 -52.32 58.24 7.43
C GLU A 1062 -52.30 58.21 8.97
N GLY A 1063 -51.37 57.42 9.52
CA GLY A 1063 -51.11 57.35 10.94
C GLY A 1063 -49.89 56.49 11.27
N ALA A 1064 -48.70 57.08 11.05
CA ALA A 1064 -47.37 56.76 11.59
C ALA A 1064 -46.74 55.40 11.28
#